data_AF-A0A2K6G5X8-F1
#
_entry.id   AF-A0A2K6G5X8-F1
#
_cell.length_a   1.000
_cell.length_b   1.000
_cell.length_c   1.000
_cell.angle_alpha   90.00
_cell.angle_beta   90.00
_cell.angle_gamma   90.00
#
_symmetry.space_group_name_H-M   'P 1'
#
loop_
_entity.id
_entity.type
_entity.pdbx_description
1 polymer ?
#
loop_
_entity_poly.entity_id
_entity_poly.type
_entity_poly.pdbx_seq_one_letter_code
_entity_poly.pdbx_strand_id
1 'polypeptide(L)'
;MGATTRLLVGVFLALLILSTEGGVLKKVIRHKRQSGVNVSLPEENQPVVFNHVYNIKLPVGSQCSVDLESASGEKDLAPTPEPSESFQEHTVDGENQIVFTHRINIPRQACGCAAAPDIKELLSRLEELESLVSSLREQCAAGAGCCLQPAEGRLDTRPFCSGRGNFSTEGCGCVCEPGWKGPNCSEPECPGNCHLHGQCMDGQCVCDEGFTGEDCSQLACPGDCNDQGKCMNGVCICFEGYSGADCSQEICPVPCSEEHGTCVDGRCVCQEGFAGDDCSEPLCLNNCYNRGRCVENECVCDEGFTGEDCSELICPNDCFDRGRCVNGTCYCEEGFTGEDCSKLTCPHACHGQGRCEEGQCVCDEGFAGVDCSEKRCPADCHNRGRCVDGRCECDDGFTGADCGELKCPNGCSGHGRCINGQCVCDEGYTGEDCSQLRCPSDCHNRGRCVQGKCVCEQGFKGYDCSDMSCPNDCHQHGRCVNGMCVCDDGYMGEDCRDRRCPRDCSNRGRCVDGQCVCEDGFAGPDCSELSCPNDCHGRGRCVNGQCVCNEGFMGKDCKEQRCPSDCHGQGRCEDGQCICHEGFTGLDCGQRSCPNDCSDRGQCVSGRCICSEGHTGEDCSQVSPPKDLVVTEVTEETVNLAWDNEMRVTEYLVIYTPTHADGLEMQFRVPGDQTSTTIRELEPGVEYFIRVFAILENKKSIPVSARVATYLPAPGGLKFKSIKETSVEVEWDPLDIAFETWEIIFRNMNKEDEGEITKSLRRPETSYRQTGLAPGQEYEISLHIVKNNTRGPGLKRVTTTRELCSFLTISYELFLLLIP
;
A
#
# COMPACT_ATOMS: atom_id res chain seq x y z
N MET A 1 6.27 39.36 -40.17
CA MET A 1 5.17 38.88 -41.04
C MET A 1 4.05 38.33 -40.16
N GLY A 2 2.85 38.06 -40.69
CA GLY A 2 1.62 37.86 -39.89
C GLY A 2 1.76 36.84 -38.75
N ALA A 3 1.21 37.01 -37.54
CA ALA A 3 0.05 37.79 -37.07
C ALA A 3 -1.34 37.27 -37.53
N THR A 4 -2.31 37.41 -36.61
CA THR A 4 -3.73 36.99 -36.67
C THR A 4 -4.02 35.48 -36.50
N THR A 5 -5.02 35.03 -35.72
CA THR A 5 -5.50 35.37 -34.34
C THR A 5 -6.68 34.46 -33.95
N ARG A 6 -7.06 34.46 -32.65
CA ARG A 6 -8.39 34.09 -32.06
C ARG A 6 -8.62 32.60 -31.70
N LEU A 7 -9.27 32.27 -30.57
CA LEU A 7 -9.46 32.95 -29.26
C LEU A 7 -10.12 31.97 -28.24
N LEU A 8 -10.07 32.32 -26.95
CA LEU A 8 -10.94 31.87 -25.82
C LEU A 8 -10.80 30.45 -25.23
N VAL A 9 -10.29 30.41 -24.00
CA VAL A 9 -10.97 29.95 -22.74
C VAL A 9 -11.71 28.60 -22.72
N GLY A 10 -11.43 27.78 -21.70
CA GLY A 10 -12.44 26.87 -21.15
C GLY A 10 -11.93 25.58 -20.52
N VAL A 11 -11.76 25.58 -19.20
CA VAL A 11 -11.45 24.44 -18.32
C VAL A 11 -12.29 23.17 -18.59
N PHE A 12 -11.65 22.01 -18.41
CA PHE A 12 -12.24 20.68 -18.17
C PHE A 12 -13.75 20.62 -17.87
N LEU A 13 -14.50 19.89 -18.70
CA LEU A 13 -15.65 19.11 -18.24
C LEU A 13 -15.90 17.94 -19.20
N ALA A 14 -15.92 16.72 -18.67
CA ALA A 14 -16.11 15.51 -19.46
C ALA A 14 -17.59 15.11 -19.57
N LEU A 15 -17.99 14.64 -20.76
CA LEU A 15 -19.15 13.78 -21.04
C LEU A 15 -20.55 14.31 -20.66
N LEU A 16 -21.34 14.69 -21.68
CA LEU A 16 -22.64 14.06 -22.05
C LEU A 16 -23.30 14.74 -23.28
N ILE A 17 -24.50 14.27 -23.68
CA ILE A 17 -25.35 14.67 -24.84
C ILE A 17 -24.99 13.85 -26.12
N LEU A 18 -25.68 12.73 -26.42
CA LEU A 18 -26.99 12.56 -27.10
C LEU A 18 -26.93 12.82 -28.63
N SER A 19 -27.58 12.06 -29.54
CA SER A 19 -28.41 10.84 -29.45
C SER A 19 -28.76 10.27 -30.86
N THR A 20 -29.48 9.12 -30.92
CA THR A 20 -30.22 8.52 -32.08
C THR A 20 -29.38 8.05 -33.28
N GLU A 21 -29.73 7.00 -34.06
CA GLU A 21 -30.83 6.00 -34.10
C GLU A 21 -30.34 4.75 -34.90
N GLY A 22 -30.87 3.52 -34.81
CA GLY A 22 -31.87 2.93 -33.89
C GLY A 22 -32.38 1.53 -34.34
N GLY A 23 -33.03 0.78 -33.43
CA GLY A 23 -34.00 -0.29 -33.74
C GLY A 23 -33.58 -1.78 -33.61
N VAL A 24 -34.52 -2.75 -33.48
CA VAL A 24 -35.97 -2.64 -33.21
C VAL A 24 -36.62 -3.97 -32.74
N LEU A 25 -37.50 -3.93 -31.71
CA LEU A 25 -38.47 -4.99 -31.26
C LEU A 25 -37.86 -6.32 -30.71
N LYS A 26 -38.45 -7.11 -29.78
CA LYS A 26 -39.80 -7.29 -29.14
C LYS A 26 -39.59 -8.10 -27.81
N LYS A 27 -40.50 -8.32 -26.83
CA LYS A 27 -41.92 -7.96 -26.58
C LYS A 27 -42.29 -8.04 -25.05
N VAL A 28 -42.02 -6.97 -24.30
CA VAL A 28 -42.84 -6.30 -23.24
C VAL A 28 -44.04 -7.04 -22.57
N ILE A 29 -44.16 -6.90 -21.22
CA ILE A 29 -45.35 -6.84 -20.30
C ILE A 29 -44.89 -7.32 -18.89
N ARG A 30 -45.26 -6.83 -17.68
CA ARG A 30 -45.98 -5.68 -17.03
C ARG A 30 -45.60 -5.73 -15.52
N HIS A 31 -45.77 -4.74 -14.62
CA HIS A 31 -45.78 -3.27 -14.64
C HIS A 31 -45.76 -2.71 -13.19
N LYS A 32 -45.17 -1.52 -12.94
CA LYS A 32 -45.06 -0.83 -11.63
C LYS A 32 -46.32 -0.02 -11.24
N ARG A 33 -46.59 0.16 -9.93
CA ARG A 33 -47.28 1.35 -9.34
C ARG A 33 -46.95 1.57 -7.84
N GLN A 34 -47.23 2.77 -7.31
CA GLN A 34 -46.94 3.25 -5.93
C GLN A 34 -48.24 3.74 -5.24
N SER A 35 -48.26 3.84 -3.89
CA SER A 35 -48.44 5.11 -3.11
C SER A 35 -48.95 4.90 -1.66
N GLY A 36 -48.47 5.72 -0.70
CA GLY A 36 -49.08 6.00 0.64
C GLY A 36 -49.05 4.87 1.69
N VAL A 37 -48.20 4.82 2.74
CA VAL A 37 -47.82 5.76 3.85
C VAL A 37 -48.74 5.69 5.09
N ASN A 38 -48.24 5.04 6.16
CA ASN A 38 -48.19 5.54 7.55
C ASN A 38 -47.43 4.56 8.49
N VAL A 39 -46.52 5.09 9.34
CA VAL A 39 -46.17 4.75 10.76
C VAL A 39 -46.22 3.25 11.19
N SER A 40 -45.21 2.59 11.79
CA SER A 40 -43.90 2.98 12.39
C SER A 40 -42.85 1.84 12.37
N LEU A 41 -41.59 2.15 12.73
CA LEU A 41 -40.45 1.23 13.02
C LEU A 41 -40.45 0.77 14.52
N PRO A 42 -39.54 -0.14 15.01
CA PRO A 42 -38.31 -0.70 14.40
C PRO A 42 -38.08 -2.25 14.54
N GLU A 43 -36.85 -2.68 14.23
CA GLU A 43 -36.06 -3.80 14.79
C GLU A 43 -36.11 -5.24 14.21
N GLU A 44 -35.22 -6.09 14.75
CA GLU A 44 -34.38 -7.05 14.00
C GLU A 44 -34.77 -8.56 14.09
N ASN A 45 -33.97 -9.40 13.41
CA ASN A 45 -33.77 -10.84 13.62
C ASN A 45 -34.95 -11.82 13.39
N GLN A 46 -34.90 -12.52 12.25
CA GLN A 46 -35.56 -13.83 12.07
C GLN A 46 -34.65 -14.80 11.28
N PRO A 47 -34.37 -16.03 11.79
CA PRO A 47 -33.46 -16.98 11.14
C PRO A 47 -34.14 -17.81 10.03
N VAL A 48 -33.33 -18.33 9.10
CA VAL A 48 -33.78 -19.17 7.97
C VAL A 48 -33.57 -20.65 8.30
N VAL A 49 -34.66 -21.42 8.42
CA VAL A 49 -34.61 -22.85 8.74
C VAL A 49 -34.40 -23.71 7.49
N PHE A 50 -33.29 -24.44 7.44
CA PHE A 50 -33.04 -25.50 6.45
C PHE A 50 -33.48 -26.86 7.00
N ASN A 51 -34.08 -27.70 6.15
CA ASN A 51 -34.55 -29.03 6.53
C ASN A 51 -34.06 -30.07 5.50
N HIS A 52 -33.37 -31.12 5.95
CA HIS A 52 -32.73 -32.11 5.09
C HIS A 52 -32.86 -33.52 5.67
N VAL A 53 -33.36 -34.47 4.87
CA VAL A 53 -33.78 -35.81 5.33
C VAL A 53 -32.95 -36.90 4.65
N TYR A 54 -32.18 -37.66 5.44
CA TYR A 54 -31.33 -38.74 4.97
C TYR A 54 -31.97 -40.11 5.25
N ASN A 55 -32.35 -40.85 4.20
CA ASN A 55 -32.90 -42.21 4.34
C ASN A 55 -31.77 -43.25 4.33
N ILE A 56 -31.27 -43.62 5.51
CA ILE A 56 -30.25 -44.68 5.66
C ILE A 56 -30.90 -46.05 5.41
N LYS A 57 -30.48 -46.72 4.33
CA LYS A 57 -30.89 -48.10 4.00
C LYS A 57 -29.77 -49.07 4.38
N LEU A 58 -29.95 -49.84 5.44
CA LEU A 58 -29.02 -50.91 5.83
C LEU A 58 -29.33 -52.21 5.07
N PRO A 59 -28.37 -52.79 4.31
CA PRO A 59 -28.57 -54.07 3.65
C PRO A 59 -28.34 -55.24 4.62
N VAL A 60 -29.35 -56.09 4.81
CA VAL A 60 -29.20 -57.42 5.44
C VAL A 60 -28.68 -58.41 4.39
N GLY A 61 -27.39 -58.76 4.44
CA GLY A 61 -26.75 -59.46 3.31
C GLY A 61 -25.43 -60.18 3.53
N SER A 62 -25.00 -60.43 4.77
CA SER A 62 -23.83 -61.30 5.03
C SER A 62 -24.00 -62.09 6.33
N GLN A 63 -24.87 -63.11 6.30
CA GLN A 63 -24.79 -64.19 7.29
C GLN A 63 -23.52 -65.01 7.05
N CYS A 64 -22.90 -65.49 8.13
CA CYS A 64 -21.84 -66.48 8.03
C CYS A 64 -22.45 -67.86 7.75
N SER A 65 -22.58 -68.20 6.47
CA SER A 65 -22.71 -69.58 6.01
C SER A 65 -21.80 -69.79 4.81
N VAL A 66 -20.73 -70.55 5.02
CA VAL A 66 -20.00 -71.21 3.93
C VAL A 66 -20.97 -72.16 3.23
N ASP A 67 -20.95 -72.18 1.90
CA ASP A 67 -21.19 -73.42 1.15
C ASP A 67 -20.61 -73.33 -0.27
N LEU A 68 -20.52 -74.46 -0.95
CA LEU A 68 -19.87 -74.57 -2.27
C LEU A 68 -20.71 -74.04 -3.43
N GLU A 69 -19.99 -73.44 -4.38
CA GLU A 69 -20.21 -73.39 -5.84
C GLU A 69 -21.60 -73.17 -6.48
N SER A 70 -21.52 -72.42 -7.58
CA SER A 70 -22.44 -72.42 -8.74
C SER A 70 -23.75 -71.64 -8.61
N ALA A 71 -24.13 -71.00 -9.73
CA ALA A 71 -25.26 -70.09 -9.81
C ALA A 71 -26.12 -70.37 -11.05
N SER A 72 -27.44 -70.46 -10.86
CA SER A 72 -28.47 -70.31 -11.89
C SER A 72 -29.85 -70.29 -11.24
N GLY A 73 -30.80 -69.50 -11.77
CA GLY A 73 -32.19 -69.52 -11.31
C GLY A 73 -32.89 -68.17 -11.48
N GLU A 74 -34.10 -68.17 -12.04
CA GLU A 74 -34.88 -66.98 -12.39
C GLU A 74 -36.27 -66.96 -11.71
N LYS A 75 -36.83 -65.75 -11.62
CA LYS A 75 -38.26 -65.37 -11.80
C LYS A 75 -39.30 -65.35 -10.65
N ASP A 76 -40.11 -64.28 -10.77
CA ASP A 76 -41.58 -64.12 -10.60
C ASP A 76 -42.29 -64.09 -9.23
N LEU A 77 -42.36 -62.87 -8.67
CA LEU A 77 -43.57 -62.05 -8.44
C LEU A 77 -44.94 -62.72 -8.11
N ALA A 78 -45.50 -62.39 -6.93
CA ALA A 78 -46.87 -61.84 -6.76
C ALA A 78 -47.09 -61.21 -5.34
N PRO A 79 -47.91 -60.14 -5.15
CA PRO A 79 -48.07 -59.45 -3.86
C PRO A 79 -49.52 -59.37 -3.30
N THR A 80 -49.68 -59.01 -2.01
CA THR A 80 -50.75 -58.11 -1.46
C THR A 80 -50.42 -57.67 0.00
N PRO A 81 -51.02 -56.58 0.55
CA PRO A 81 -50.50 -55.86 1.73
C PRO A 81 -51.43 -55.79 2.97
N GLU A 82 -50.91 -55.24 4.09
CA GLU A 82 -51.51 -54.22 5.00
C GLU A 82 -50.40 -53.74 6.01
N PRO A 83 -50.52 -52.59 6.73
CA PRO A 83 -49.36 -51.80 7.21
C PRO A 83 -49.01 -51.84 8.72
N SER A 84 -47.91 -51.16 9.10
CA SER A 84 -47.41 -50.97 10.49
C SER A 84 -46.92 -49.54 10.75
N GLU A 85 -47.02 -49.06 11.99
CA GLU A 85 -46.72 -47.67 12.41
C GLU A 85 -45.22 -47.36 12.69
N SER A 86 -44.90 -46.08 12.94
CA SER A 86 -43.55 -45.57 13.26
C SER A 86 -43.59 -44.50 14.35
N PHE A 87 -42.71 -44.58 15.36
CA PHE A 87 -42.54 -43.56 16.40
C PHE A 87 -41.58 -42.43 15.98
N GLN A 88 -41.71 -41.28 16.65
CA GLN A 88 -40.93 -40.06 16.43
C GLN A 88 -40.95 -39.20 17.70
N GLU A 89 -39.84 -38.55 18.03
CA GLU A 89 -39.70 -37.68 19.21
C GLU A 89 -38.92 -36.41 18.84
N HIS A 90 -39.14 -35.33 19.59
CA HIS A 90 -38.54 -34.01 19.37
C HIS A 90 -38.17 -33.37 20.71
N THR A 91 -36.98 -32.79 20.80
CA THR A 91 -36.60 -31.85 21.85
C THR A 91 -36.28 -30.49 21.23
N VAL A 92 -36.62 -29.42 21.95
CA VAL A 92 -36.43 -28.02 21.57
C VAL A 92 -36.05 -27.27 22.83
N ASP A 93 -35.07 -26.38 22.74
CA ASP A 93 -34.79 -25.40 23.78
C ASP A 93 -34.62 -23.99 23.16
N GLY A 94 -34.56 -22.98 24.01
CA GLY A 94 -34.70 -21.57 23.65
C GLY A 94 -33.64 -21.02 22.68
N GLU A 95 -34.09 -20.11 21.81
CA GLU A 95 -33.28 -19.04 21.20
C GLU A 95 -32.09 -19.43 20.29
N ASN A 96 -32.14 -20.60 19.62
CA ASN A 96 -31.67 -20.69 18.23
C ASN A 96 -32.33 -21.86 17.46
N GLN A 97 -33.07 -21.56 16.37
CA GLN A 97 -33.94 -22.54 15.71
C GLN A 97 -33.23 -23.41 14.65
N ILE A 98 -32.58 -24.51 15.09
CA ILE A 98 -32.19 -25.62 14.20
C ILE A 98 -32.66 -26.96 14.82
N VAL A 99 -33.67 -27.59 14.20
CA VAL A 99 -34.31 -28.82 14.73
C VAL A 99 -33.94 -30.05 13.90
N PHE A 100 -33.05 -30.90 14.44
CA PHE A 100 -32.63 -32.14 13.79
C PHE A 100 -33.59 -33.30 14.08
N THR A 101 -34.41 -33.67 13.09
CA THR A 101 -35.40 -34.75 13.22
C THR A 101 -34.86 -36.08 12.68
N HIS A 102 -34.69 -37.07 13.56
CA HIS A 102 -34.23 -38.41 13.21
C HIS A 102 -35.39 -39.43 13.21
N ARG A 103 -35.49 -40.26 12.17
CA ARG A 103 -36.41 -41.42 12.08
C ARG A 103 -35.62 -42.65 11.68
N ILE A 104 -35.62 -43.69 12.50
CA ILE A 104 -34.91 -44.96 12.26
C ILE A 104 -35.90 -46.11 12.45
N ASN A 105 -36.18 -46.87 11.37
CA ASN A 105 -37.11 -47.99 11.39
C ASN A 105 -36.33 -49.32 11.45
N ILE A 106 -36.63 -50.18 12.44
CA ILE A 106 -35.96 -51.48 12.62
C ILE A 106 -37.00 -52.61 12.46
N PRO A 107 -36.89 -53.48 11.43
CA PRO A 107 -37.80 -54.61 11.23
C PRO A 107 -37.52 -55.77 12.20
N ARG A 108 -38.55 -56.58 12.51
CA ARG A 108 -38.45 -57.73 13.43
C ARG A 108 -38.47 -59.09 12.70
N GLN A 109 -37.70 -60.02 13.27
CA GLN A 109 -37.73 -61.49 13.12
C GLN A 109 -37.30 -62.13 11.78
N ALA A 110 -36.41 -63.13 11.90
CA ALA A 110 -36.22 -64.21 10.93
C ALA A 110 -35.54 -65.45 11.56
N CYS A 111 -36.22 -66.14 12.50
CA CYS A 111 -36.05 -67.57 12.77
C CYS A 111 -37.14 -68.05 13.74
N GLY A 112 -37.79 -69.18 13.42
CA GLY A 112 -38.77 -69.82 14.28
C GLY A 112 -38.39 -71.27 14.57
N CYS A 113 -38.80 -71.79 15.73
CA CYS A 113 -38.75 -73.21 16.05
C CYS A 113 -40.09 -73.62 16.68
N ALA A 114 -40.56 -74.81 16.32
CA ALA A 114 -41.89 -75.28 16.71
C ALA A 114 -41.85 -76.17 17.96
N ALA A 115 -42.79 -75.92 18.86
CA ALA A 115 -43.40 -76.84 19.84
C ALA A 115 -42.53 -77.70 20.78
N ALA A 116 -42.83 -77.54 22.08
CA ALA A 116 -42.60 -78.46 23.20
C ALA A 116 -41.17 -78.59 23.76
N PRO A 117 -41.00 -79.00 25.05
CA PRO A 117 -42.02 -79.33 26.06
C PRO A 117 -41.96 -78.53 27.39
N ASP A 118 -41.22 -77.40 27.47
CA ASP A 118 -40.76 -76.84 28.77
C ASP A 118 -41.61 -75.72 29.43
N ILE A 119 -42.66 -75.22 28.77
CA ILE A 119 -43.45 -74.06 29.26
C ILE A 119 -44.10 -74.33 30.64
N LYS A 120 -44.29 -75.60 31.01
CA LYS A 120 -44.92 -75.97 32.29
C LYS A 120 -44.00 -75.79 33.50
N GLU A 121 -42.67 -75.92 33.35
CA GLU A 121 -41.74 -75.67 34.46
C GLU A 121 -41.43 -74.18 34.63
N LEU A 122 -41.46 -73.41 33.53
CA LEU A 122 -41.37 -71.94 33.57
C LEU A 122 -42.55 -71.31 34.33
N LEU A 123 -43.76 -71.86 34.22
CA LEU A 123 -44.93 -71.39 34.98
C LEU A 123 -44.79 -71.63 36.49
N SER A 124 -44.34 -72.81 36.93
CA SER A 124 -44.12 -73.05 38.37
C SER A 124 -43.02 -72.17 38.96
N ARG A 125 -41.95 -71.88 38.19
CA ARG A 125 -40.89 -70.94 38.62
C ARG A 125 -41.39 -69.48 38.68
N LEU A 126 -42.38 -69.11 37.87
CA LEU A 126 -43.05 -67.81 37.93
C LEU A 126 -43.89 -67.66 39.21
N GLU A 127 -44.67 -68.68 39.59
CA GLU A 127 -45.45 -68.68 40.84
C GLU A 127 -44.55 -68.61 42.09
N GLU A 128 -43.40 -69.31 42.09
CA GLU A 128 -42.39 -69.19 43.16
C GLU A 128 -41.75 -67.78 43.21
N LEU A 129 -41.51 -67.14 42.05
CA LEU A 129 -40.96 -65.78 41.98
C LEU A 129 -41.97 -64.72 42.45
N GLU A 130 -43.25 -64.81 42.10
CA GLU A 130 -44.28 -63.90 42.63
C GLU A 130 -44.44 -64.01 44.16
N SER A 131 -44.30 -65.22 44.70
CA SER A 131 -44.28 -65.46 46.16
C SER A 131 -43.07 -64.78 46.83
N LEU A 132 -41.87 -64.91 46.24
CA LEU A 132 -40.66 -64.25 46.75
C LEU A 132 -40.72 -62.71 46.64
N VAL A 133 -41.24 -62.18 45.53
CA VAL A 133 -41.42 -60.72 45.35
C VAL A 133 -42.45 -60.17 46.34
N SER A 134 -43.51 -60.92 46.65
CA SER A 134 -44.50 -60.54 47.66
C SER A 134 -43.88 -60.49 49.07
N SER A 135 -43.05 -61.47 49.42
CA SER A 135 -42.26 -61.48 50.67
C SER A 135 -41.30 -60.29 50.76
N LEU A 136 -40.61 -59.95 49.67
CA LEU A 136 -39.71 -58.78 49.63
C LEU A 136 -40.48 -57.46 49.82
N ARG A 137 -41.70 -57.36 49.26
CA ARG A 137 -42.56 -56.18 49.37
C ARG A 137 -43.03 -55.90 50.80
N GLU A 138 -43.30 -56.93 51.60
CA GLU A 138 -43.59 -56.75 53.03
C GLU A 138 -42.35 -56.31 53.81
N GLN A 139 -41.17 -56.84 53.48
CA GLN A 139 -39.91 -56.46 54.14
C GLN A 139 -39.55 -54.99 53.87
N CYS A 140 -39.71 -54.50 52.64
CA CYS A 140 -39.49 -53.08 52.31
C CYS A 140 -40.56 -52.15 52.90
N ALA A 141 -41.76 -52.64 53.23
CA ALA A 141 -42.78 -51.86 53.93
C ALA A 141 -42.48 -51.67 55.43
N ALA A 142 -41.65 -52.55 56.02
CA ALA A 142 -41.35 -52.61 57.45
C ALA A 142 -40.16 -51.73 57.89
N GLY A 143 -39.97 -50.56 57.27
CA GLY A 143 -39.30 -49.43 57.93
C GLY A 143 -37.77 -49.46 58.05
N ALA A 144 -37.04 -50.02 57.07
CA ALA A 144 -35.61 -49.75 56.91
C ALA A 144 -35.14 -49.83 55.45
N GLY A 145 -34.48 -48.77 54.94
CA GLY A 145 -33.60 -48.87 53.78
C GLY A 145 -34.22 -48.88 52.37
N CYS A 146 -35.31 -48.16 52.11
CA CYS A 146 -35.82 -47.93 50.75
C CYS A 146 -36.30 -46.48 50.55
N CYS A 147 -35.71 -45.75 49.59
CA CYS A 147 -36.13 -44.40 49.21
C CYS A 147 -37.45 -44.46 48.39
N LEU A 148 -38.54 -43.92 48.93
CA LEU A 148 -39.89 -44.06 48.35
C LEU A 148 -40.23 -42.96 47.34
N GLN A 149 -39.99 -43.21 46.05
CA GLN A 149 -40.75 -42.59 44.94
C GLN A 149 -41.03 -43.63 43.83
N PRO A 150 -42.14 -43.49 43.07
CA PRO A 150 -42.59 -44.52 42.13
C PRO A 150 -41.83 -44.47 40.80
N ALA A 151 -40.77 -45.27 40.68
CA ALA A 151 -40.12 -45.54 39.40
C ALA A 151 -40.74 -46.80 38.75
N GLU A 152 -41.25 -46.67 37.52
CA GLU A 152 -41.56 -47.83 36.69
C GLU A 152 -40.26 -48.58 36.33
N GLY A 153 -40.31 -49.91 36.32
CA GLY A 153 -39.14 -50.74 36.58
C GLY A 153 -38.02 -50.66 35.53
N ARG A 154 -36.90 -50.03 35.89
CA ARG A 154 -35.62 -50.19 35.18
C ARG A 154 -34.41 -50.12 36.13
N LEU A 155 -33.76 -51.26 36.35
CA LEU A 155 -32.53 -51.37 37.15
C LEU A 155 -31.29 -51.31 36.23
N ASP A 156 -30.92 -50.11 35.80
CA ASP A 156 -29.61 -49.82 35.20
C ASP A 156 -28.75 -49.06 36.22
N THR A 157 -27.66 -49.68 36.71
CA THR A 157 -26.80 -49.09 37.73
C THR A 157 -25.89 -47.99 37.15
N ARG A 158 -25.86 -46.82 37.82
CA ARG A 158 -25.01 -45.62 37.53
C ARG A 158 -25.47 -44.59 36.47
N PRO A 159 -26.72 -44.09 36.49
CA PRO A 159 -27.03 -42.80 35.86
C PRO A 159 -27.47 -41.69 36.84
N PHE A 160 -27.75 -41.97 38.11
CA PHE A 160 -28.41 -41.03 39.02
C PHE A 160 -27.62 -39.76 39.40
N CYS A 161 -26.27 -39.82 39.36
CA CYS A 161 -25.38 -38.72 39.75
C CYS A 161 -24.51 -38.22 38.58
N SER A 162 -25.04 -38.27 37.34
CA SER A 162 -24.41 -37.77 36.11
C SER A 162 -22.99 -38.27 35.79
N GLY A 163 -22.50 -39.29 36.50
CA GLY A 163 -21.13 -39.80 36.42
C GLY A 163 -20.09 -38.96 37.18
N ARG A 164 -20.49 -37.96 37.97
CA ARG A 164 -19.62 -36.98 38.68
C ARG A 164 -19.94 -36.88 40.18
N GLY A 165 -20.34 -38.00 40.75
CA GLY A 165 -20.80 -38.10 42.14
C GLY A 165 -21.27 -39.51 42.47
N ASN A 166 -21.42 -39.79 43.75
CA ASN A 166 -21.83 -41.09 44.27
C ASN A 166 -23.17 -40.99 45.03
N PHE A 167 -24.05 -41.98 44.89
CA PHE A 167 -25.38 -41.93 45.48
C PHE A 167 -25.36 -42.42 46.93
N SER A 168 -25.74 -41.57 47.89
CA SER A 168 -25.84 -41.94 49.30
C SER A 168 -27.20 -42.56 49.62
N THR A 169 -27.17 -43.82 50.08
CA THR A 169 -28.35 -44.55 50.57
C THR A 169 -28.84 -44.07 51.94
N GLU A 170 -28.02 -43.33 52.69
CA GLU A 170 -28.42 -42.74 53.98
C GLU A 170 -29.09 -41.37 53.78
N GLY A 171 -28.70 -40.62 52.74
CA GLY A 171 -29.29 -39.33 52.38
C GLY A 171 -30.40 -39.38 51.31
N CYS A 172 -30.58 -40.52 50.62
CA CYS A 172 -31.43 -40.65 49.43
C CYS A 172 -31.14 -39.60 48.34
N GLY A 173 -29.86 -39.29 48.10
CA GLY A 173 -29.43 -38.28 47.13
C GLY A 173 -27.95 -38.41 46.76
N CYS A 174 -27.50 -37.65 45.76
CA CYS A 174 -26.12 -37.66 45.30
C CYS A 174 -25.20 -36.81 46.19
N VAL A 175 -23.99 -37.34 46.43
CA VAL A 175 -22.85 -36.60 46.98
C VAL A 175 -21.88 -36.38 45.82
N CYS A 176 -21.65 -35.13 45.46
CA CYS A 176 -20.92 -34.75 44.26
C CYS A 176 -19.40 -34.73 44.47
N GLU A 177 -18.65 -34.87 43.38
CA GLU A 177 -17.21 -34.65 43.36
C GLU A 177 -16.90 -33.14 43.37
N PRO A 178 -15.75 -32.70 43.91
CA PRO A 178 -15.42 -31.26 44.01
C PRO A 178 -15.55 -30.52 42.68
N GLY A 179 -16.18 -29.35 42.70
CA GLY A 179 -16.50 -28.59 41.49
C GLY A 179 -17.83 -28.98 40.83
N TRP A 180 -18.66 -29.83 41.47
CA TRP A 180 -20.00 -30.21 41.01
C TRP A 180 -21.03 -30.14 42.14
N LYS A 181 -22.25 -29.69 41.79
CA LYS A 181 -23.39 -29.52 42.70
C LYS A 181 -24.72 -29.90 42.03
N GLY A 182 -25.82 -29.66 42.71
CA GLY A 182 -27.17 -30.03 42.28
C GLY A 182 -27.56 -31.46 42.68
N PRO A 183 -28.85 -31.82 42.62
CA PRO A 183 -29.40 -33.07 43.20
C PRO A 183 -28.88 -34.36 42.54
N ASN A 184 -28.31 -34.23 41.34
CA ASN A 184 -27.81 -35.27 40.45
C ASN A 184 -26.38 -34.97 39.94
N CYS A 185 -25.66 -34.01 40.54
CA CYS A 185 -24.29 -33.62 40.18
C CYS A 185 -24.10 -33.24 38.69
N SER A 186 -25.09 -32.60 38.06
CA SER A 186 -24.97 -32.09 36.67
C SER A 186 -24.62 -30.61 36.58
N GLU A 187 -24.64 -29.86 37.68
CA GLU A 187 -24.28 -28.44 37.70
C GLU A 187 -22.81 -28.28 38.14
N PRO A 188 -21.98 -27.48 37.46
CA PRO A 188 -20.67 -27.13 37.98
C PRO A 188 -20.78 -26.17 39.17
N GLU A 189 -19.84 -26.27 40.11
CA GLU A 189 -19.75 -25.42 41.30
C GLU A 189 -18.66 -24.36 41.12
N CYS A 190 -19.06 -23.16 40.67
CA CYS A 190 -18.13 -22.04 40.53
C CYS A 190 -17.79 -21.35 41.88
N PRO A 191 -16.56 -20.85 42.06
CA PRO A 191 -16.12 -20.11 43.25
C PRO A 191 -17.07 -18.97 43.64
N GLY A 192 -17.40 -18.86 44.94
CA GLY A 192 -18.28 -17.81 45.49
C GLY A 192 -19.68 -17.72 44.88
N ASN A 193 -20.10 -18.68 44.03
CA ASN A 193 -21.22 -18.52 43.10
C ASN A 193 -21.14 -17.20 42.28
N CYS A 194 -19.91 -16.84 41.88
CA CYS A 194 -19.54 -15.62 41.15
C CYS A 194 -20.00 -14.31 41.82
N HIS A 195 -20.20 -14.31 43.15
CA HIS A 195 -20.67 -13.17 43.95
C HIS A 195 -21.95 -12.46 43.45
N LEU A 196 -22.72 -13.08 42.54
CA LEU A 196 -23.82 -12.46 41.78
C LEU A 196 -23.37 -11.29 40.87
N HIS A 197 -22.10 -11.28 40.49
CA HIS A 197 -21.44 -10.33 39.58
C HIS A 197 -20.73 -11.07 38.42
N GLY A 198 -21.34 -12.17 37.96
CA GLY A 198 -20.84 -12.98 36.86
C GLY A 198 -21.65 -14.25 36.62
N GLN A 199 -21.38 -14.89 35.49
CA GLN A 199 -22.02 -16.13 35.04
C GLN A 199 -21.08 -17.32 35.22
N CYS A 200 -21.62 -18.44 35.72
CA CYS A 200 -20.86 -19.67 35.95
C CYS A 200 -20.82 -20.52 34.67
N MET A 201 -19.65 -20.67 34.07
CA MET A 201 -19.40 -21.46 32.85
C MET A 201 -18.38 -22.56 33.15
N ASP A 202 -18.78 -23.83 33.04
CA ASP A 202 -17.94 -25.03 33.24
C ASP A 202 -17.06 -25.06 34.52
N GLY A 203 -17.48 -24.34 35.58
CA GLY A 203 -16.78 -24.25 36.87
C GLY A 203 -15.94 -22.99 37.06
N GLN A 204 -15.82 -22.14 36.04
CA GLN A 204 -15.16 -20.84 36.09
C GLN A 204 -16.20 -19.69 36.06
N CYS A 205 -15.94 -18.61 36.79
CA CYS A 205 -16.76 -17.41 36.72
C CYS A 205 -16.32 -16.51 35.55
N VAL A 206 -17.28 -16.13 34.71
CA VAL A 206 -17.16 -15.07 33.69
C VAL A 206 -17.82 -13.83 34.27
N CYS A 207 -17.03 -12.84 34.67
CA CYS A 207 -17.53 -11.68 35.43
C CYS A 207 -18.32 -10.70 34.56
N ASP A 208 -19.30 -10.04 35.19
CA ASP A 208 -20.05 -8.95 34.59
C ASP A 208 -19.16 -7.70 34.45
N GLU A 209 -19.53 -6.79 33.54
CA GLU A 209 -18.74 -5.60 33.22
C GLU A 209 -18.48 -4.73 34.46
N GLY A 210 -17.19 -4.54 34.79
CA GLY A 210 -16.74 -3.86 36.02
C GLY A 210 -16.30 -4.80 37.16
N PHE A 211 -16.33 -6.12 36.98
CA PHE A 211 -15.88 -7.11 37.98
C PHE A 211 -14.81 -8.08 37.43
N THR A 212 -14.00 -8.65 38.32
CA THR A 212 -12.88 -9.55 38.00
C THR A 212 -12.53 -10.47 39.19
N GLY A 213 -11.58 -11.39 38.98
CA GLY A 213 -11.17 -12.42 39.93
C GLY A 213 -11.95 -13.74 39.77
N GLU A 214 -11.41 -14.83 40.34
CA GLU A 214 -11.92 -16.21 40.13
C GLU A 214 -13.37 -16.43 40.59
N ASP A 215 -13.88 -15.57 41.48
CA ASP A 215 -15.22 -15.57 42.07
C ASP A 215 -15.99 -14.25 41.85
N CYS A 216 -15.48 -13.38 40.96
CA CYS A 216 -15.99 -12.03 40.68
C CYS A 216 -16.17 -11.10 41.90
N SER A 217 -15.44 -11.35 43.00
CA SER A 217 -15.48 -10.50 44.20
C SER A 217 -14.76 -9.14 44.04
N GLN A 218 -13.96 -8.97 42.99
CA GLN A 218 -13.08 -7.81 42.83
C GLN A 218 -13.66 -6.85 41.79
N LEU A 219 -13.53 -5.54 42.01
CA LEU A 219 -13.87 -4.52 41.02
C LEU A 219 -12.74 -4.43 39.98
N ALA A 220 -13.09 -4.62 38.71
CA ALA A 220 -12.16 -4.44 37.60
C ALA A 220 -11.77 -2.96 37.46
N CYS A 221 -10.49 -2.68 37.25
CA CYS A 221 -10.03 -1.32 37.01
C CYS A 221 -10.11 -0.95 35.52
N PRO A 222 -10.39 0.32 35.19
CA PRO A 222 -10.34 0.82 33.82
C PRO A 222 -8.99 0.50 33.15
N GLY A 223 -9.03 -0.15 31.98
CA GLY A 223 -7.85 -0.50 31.18
C GLY A 223 -6.80 -1.38 31.88
N ASP A 224 -7.15 -2.05 32.98
CA ASP A 224 -6.21 -2.66 33.94
C ASP A 224 -5.06 -1.72 34.36
N CYS A 225 -5.37 -0.42 34.45
CA CYS A 225 -4.43 0.66 34.68
C CYS A 225 -3.28 0.76 33.64
N ASN A 226 -3.45 0.16 32.45
CA ASN A 226 -2.50 0.13 31.33
C ASN A 226 -1.06 -0.30 31.74
N ASP A 227 -0.90 -1.16 32.75
CA ASP A 227 0.36 -1.48 33.45
C ASP A 227 1.08 -0.28 34.14
N GLN A 228 0.56 0.95 34.00
CA GLN A 228 1.14 2.20 34.52
C GLN A 228 0.54 2.68 35.85
N GLY A 229 -0.20 1.81 36.53
CA GLY A 229 -0.76 2.11 37.85
C GLY A 229 -1.13 0.87 38.64
N LYS A 230 -1.50 1.07 39.91
CA LYS A 230 -2.02 0.02 40.79
C LYS A 230 -3.53 0.12 40.89
N CYS A 231 -4.23 -0.95 40.53
CA CYS A 231 -5.65 -1.07 40.81
C CYS A 231 -5.91 -1.14 42.33
N MET A 232 -6.73 -0.23 42.85
CA MET A 232 -7.23 -0.28 44.23
C MET A 232 -8.75 -0.05 44.24
N ASN A 233 -9.52 -1.09 44.53
CA ASN A 233 -10.99 -1.05 44.62
C ASN A 233 -11.69 -0.46 43.37
N GLY A 234 -11.25 -0.86 42.16
CA GLY A 234 -11.79 -0.36 40.90
C GLY A 234 -11.29 1.04 40.49
N VAL A 235 -10.36 1.64 41.24
CA VAL A 235 -9.72 2.93 40.90
C VAL A 235 -8.23 2.73 40.66
N CYS A 236 -7.73 3.23 39.53
CA CYS A 236 -6.31 3.20 39.23
C CYS A 236 -5.53 4.28 39.99
N ILE A 237 -4.41 3.88 40.60
CA ILE A 237 -3.47 4.75 41.29
C ILE A 237 -2.16 4.74 40.50
N CYS A 238 -1.98 5.77 39.66
CA CYS A 238 -0.91 5.80 38.67
C CYS A 238 0.48 5.95 39.28
N PHE A 239 1.48 5.45 38.55
CA PHE A 239 2.88 5.65 38.90
C PHE A 239 3.33 7.09 38.58
N GLU A 240 4.46 7.50 39.17
CA GLU A 240 5.04 8.82 38.97
C GLU A 240 5.42 8.99 37.49
N GLY A 241 4.78 9.96 36.81
CA GLY A 241 4.84 10.12 35.36
C GLY A 241 3.56 9.74 34.61
N TYR A 242 2.53 9.19 35.27
CA TYR A 242 1.27 8.77 34.62
C TYR A 242 0.01 9.29 35.34
N SER A 243 -1.08 9.44 34.59
CA SER A 243 -2.34 10.04 35.03
C SER A 243 -3.54 9.56 34.17
N GLY A 244 -4.75 10.02 34.49
CA GLY A 244 -5.99 9.54 33.87
C GLY A 244 -6.70 8.48 34.71
N ALA A 245 -7.93 8.11 34.33
CA ALA A 245 -8.76 7.15 35.09
C ALA A 245 -8.27 5.69 35.00
N ASP A 246 -7.49 5.40 33.96
CA ASP A 246 -6.87 4.13 33.60
C ASP A 246 -5.33 4.25 33.52
N CYS A 247 -4.76 5.36 33.99
CA CYS A 247 -3.32 5.67 33.90
C CYS A 247 -2.72 5.74 32.48
N SER A 248 -3.54 5.90 31.43
CA SER A 248 -3.08 6.01 30.03
C SER A 248 -2.35 7.32 29.67
N GLN A 249 -2.31 8.33 30.55
CA GLN A 249 -1.89 9.69 30.21
C GLN A 249 -0.53 10.04 30.83
N GLU A 250 0.53 10.05 30.02
CA GLU A 250 1.88 10.50 30.44
C GLU A 250 1.88 11.98 30.89
N ILE A 251 2.48 12.23 32.06
CA ILE A 251 2.64 13.56 32.64
C ILE A 251 3.93 14.17 32.08
N CYS A 252 3.84 14.93 30.98
CA CYS A 252 4.94 15.78 30.54
C CYS A 252 5.25 16.86 31.63
N PRO A 253 6.53 17.11 31.98
CA PRO A 253 6.91 18.10 33.00
C PRO A 253 6.51 19.55 32.65
N VAL A 254 6.28 19.82 31.38
CA VAL A 254 5.65 21.04 30.85
C VAL A 254 4.40 20.58 30.08
N PRO A 255 3.20 21.12 30.34
CA PRO A 255 1.99 20.70 29.64
C PRO A 255 2.04 21.17 28.18
N CYS A 256 1.98 20.23 27.23
CA CYS A 256 2.00 20.54 25.81
C CYS A 256 0.69 21.25 25.38
N SER A 257 0.79 22.13 24.38
CA SER A 257 -0.35 22.80 23.74
C SER A 257 -1.37 21.79 23.23
N GLU A 258 -2.61 21.87 23.73
CA GLU A 258 -3.70 20.91 23.45
C GLU A 258 -4.02 20.78 21.95
N GLU A 259 -3.75 21.82 21.14
CA GLU A 259 -3.98 21.81 19.69
C GLU A 259 -2.71 21.51 18.86
N HIS A 260 -1.50 21.73 19.41
CA HIS A 260 -0.26 21.82 18.61
C HIS A 260 0.93 20.99 19.12
N GLY A 261 0.82 20.33 20.29
CA GLY A 261 1.86 19.49 20.87
C GLY A 261 1.34 18.12 21.30
N THR A 262 2.21 17.11 21.25
CA THR A 262 1.94 15.75 21.74
C THR A 262 3.02 15.34 22.72
N CYS A 263 2.65 14.83 23.90
CA CYS A 263 3.62 14.33 24.87
C CYS A 263 4.14 12.96 24.44
N VAL A 264 5.46 12.80 24.35
CA VAL A 264 6.16 11.54 24.05
C VAL A 264 7.46 11.48 24.85
N ASP A 265 7.67 10.44 25.66
CA ASP A 265 8.91 10.22 26.44
C ASP A 265 9.28 11.45 27.30
N GLY A 266 8.27 12.02 27.98
CA GLY A 266 8.40 13.20 28.83
C GLY A 266 8.73 14.51 28.10
N ARG A 267 8.60 14.57 26.77
CA ARG A 267 8.86 15.77 25.96
C ARG A 267 7.69 16.09 25.02
N CYS A 268 7.42 17.38 24.82
CA CYS A 268 6.46 17.81 23.81
C CYS A 268 7.07 17.69 22.39
N VAL A 269 6.43 16.89 21.54
CA VAL A 269 6.67 16.78 20.10
C VAL A 269 5.64 17.67 19.39
N CYS A 270 6.13 18.73 18.74
CA CYS A 270 5.29 19.75 18.14
C CYS A 270 4.83 19.38 16.73
N GLN A 271 3.65 19.86 16.36
CA GLN A 271 3.16 19.80 14.99
C GLN A 271 3.98 20.72 14.07
N GLU A 272 3.95 20.44 12.77
CA GLU A 272 4.66 21.22 11.75
C GLU A 272 4.16 22.68 11.77
N GLY A 273 5.07 23.61 12.07
CA GLY A 273 4.73 25.02 12.31
C GLY A 273 4.79 25.49 13.77
N PHE A 274 5.11 24.62 14.75
CA PHE A 274 5.23 25.01 16.17
C PHE A 274 6.50 24.51 16.86
N ALA A 275 6.93 25.23 17.91
CA ALA A 275 8.10 24.97 18.74
C ALA A 275 7.90 25.52 20.18
N GLY A 276 8.99 25.64 20.95
CA GLY A 276 8.97 25.89 22.39
C GLY A 276 8.85 24.58 23.19
N ASP A 277 9.20 24.61 24.48
CA ASP A 277 9.17 23.42 25.33
C ASP A 277 7.75 22.88 25.61
N ASP A 278 6.72 23.69 25.31
CA ASP A 278 5.28 23.36 25.38
C ASP A 278 4.58 23.31 24.01
N CYS A 279 5.30 23.51 22.90
CA CYS A 279 4.73 23.66 21.55
C CYS A 279 3.73 24.84 21.39
N SER A 280 3.86 25.91 22.18
CA SER A 280 3.06 27.14 22.03
C SER A 280 3.70 28.21 21.12
N GLU A 281 4.99 28.11 20.79
CA GLU A 281 5.69 29.12 19.99
C GLU A 281 5.47 28.87 18.47
N PRO A 282 4.97 29.85 17.70
CA PRO A 282 4.81 29.71 16.25
C PRO A 282 6.15 29.72 15.51
N LEU A 283 6.41 28.69 14.70
CA LEU A 283 7.57 28.62 13.79
C LEU A 283 7.24 29.33 12.47
N CYS A 284 7.32 30.66 12.47
CA CYS A 284 7.31 31.41 11.22
C CYS A 284 8.47 30.99 10.30
N LEU A 285 8.17 30.87 9.00
CA LEU A 285 9.10 30.38 7.98
C LEU A 285 10.42 31.17 7.99
N ASN A 286 11.55 30.46 7.97
CA ASN A 286 12.91 30.99 8.05
C ASN A 286 13.16 32.03 9.18
N ASN A 287 12.38 32.01 10.27
CA ASN A 287 12.37 33.04 11.32
C ASN A 287 12.25 34.47 10.77
N CYS A 288 11.42 34.66 9.73
CA CYS A 288 11.26 35.90 8.99
C CYS A 288 12.60 36.51 8.51
N TYR A 289 13.62 35.68 8.27
CA TYR A 289 15.01 36.04 8.02
C TYR A 289 15.65 37.02 9.04
N ASN A 290 15.04 37.23 10.22
CA ASN A 290 15.33 38.31 11.17
C ASN A 290 15.13 39.73 10.58
N ARG A 291 14.12 39.89 9.72
CA ARG A 291 13.71 41.13 9.02
C ARG A 291 12.20 41.39 9.13
N GLY A 292 11.65 41.00 10.27
CA GLY A 292 10.24 41.03 10.59
C GLY A 292 9.99 40.37 11.92
N ARG A 293 8.72 40.33 12.33
CA ARG A 293 8.26 39.69 13.57
C ARG A 293 7.23 38.61 13.25
N CYS A 294 7.35 37.46 13.90
CA CYS A 294 6.35 36.40 13.81
C CYS A 294 5.09 36.78 14.60
N VAL A 295 3.92 36.64 13.98
CA VAL A 295 2.60 36.84 14.61
C VAL A 295 1.64 35.80 14.04
N GLU A 296 1.08 34.92 14.88
CA GLU A 296 0.04 33.95 14.47
C GLU A 296 0.45 33.08 13.25
N ASN A 297 1.71 32.62 13.23
CA ASN A 297 2.40 31.92 12.12
C ASN A 297 2.68 32.74 10.84
N GLU A 298 2.29 34.01 10.78
CA GLU A 298 2.58 34.91 9.65
C GLU A 298 3.76 35.85 9.96
N CYS A 299 4.63 36.09 8.98
CA CYS A 299 5.74 37.04 9.10
C CYS A 299 5.31 38.47 8.79
N VAL A 300 5.20 39.30 9.82
CA VAL A 300 4.98 40.75 9.66
C VAL A 300 6.33 41.43 9.43
N CYS A 301 6.65 41.72 8.17
CA CYS A 301 7.95 42.22 7.74
C CYS A 301 8.27 43.67 8.17
N ASP A 302 9.56 43.94 8.31
CA ASP A 302 10.10 45.29 8.52
C ASP A 302 10.02 46.13 7.22
N GLU A 303 10.01 47.47 7.34
CA GLU A 303 9.87 48.38 6.19
C GLU A 303 10.94 48.11 5.11
N GLY A 304 10.47 47.76 3.90
CA GLY A 304 11.32 47.41 2.76
C GLY A 304 11.39 45.92 2.43
N PHE A 305 10.82 45.04 3.26
CA PHE A 305 10.76 43.59 3.03
C PHE A 305 9.31 43.08 2.88
N THR A 306 9.16 41.96 2.18
CA THR A 306 7.87 41.31 1.88
C THR A 306 8.08 39.80 1.60
N GLY A 307 7.00 39.09 1.30
CA GLY A 307 6.98 37.63 1.13
C GLY A 307 6.74 36.90 2.46
N GLU A 308 6.33 35.63 2.36
CA GLU A 308 5.85 34.82 3.50
C GLU A 308 6.89 34.62 4.63
N ASP A 309 8.17 34.89 4.35
CA ASP A 309 9.30 34.81 5.27
C ASP A 309 10.19 36.07 5.30
N CYS A 310 9.72 37.19 4.76
CA CYS A 310 10.48 38.46 4.63
C CYS A 310 11.84 38.34 3.88
N SER A 311 12.01 37.33 3.04
CA SER A 311 13.20 37.19 2.19
C SER A 311 13.24 38.20 1.04
N GLU A 312 12.08 38.65 0.55
CA GLU A 312 11.95 39.52 -0.62
C GLU A 312 12.12 41.01 -0.25
N LEU A 313 12.68 41.81 -1.16
CA LEU A 313 12.68 43.27 -1.04
C LEU A 313 11.49 43.87 -1.81
N ILE A 314 10.82 44.84 -1.21
CA ILE A 314 9.81 45.65 -1.88
C ILE A 314 10.48 46.48 -2.99
N CYS A 315 10.21 46.14 -4.26
CA CYS A 315 10.62 46.97 -5.40
C CYS A 315 9.61 48.12 -5.64
N PRO A 316 10.07 49.27 -6.18
CA PRO A 316 9.19 50.39 -6.52
C PRO A 316 8.04 49.96 -7.46
N ASN A 317 6.80 50.11 -6.99
CA ASN A 317 5.56 49.78 -7.71
C ASN A 317 5.55 48.36 -8.33
N ASP A 318 6.26 47.41 -7.71
CA ASP A 318 6.49 46.04 -8.21
C ASP A 318 6.92 45.98 -9.70
N CYS A 319 7.72 46.97 -10.11
CA CYS A 319 8.18 47.14 -11.50
C CYS A 319 7.02 47.18 -12.55
N PHE A 320 5.79 47.48 -12.13
CA PHE A 320 4.56 47.52 -12.94
C PHE A 320 4.32 46.27 -13.82
N ASP A 321 4.69 45.08 -13.34
CA ASP A 321 4.67 43.81 -14.09
C ASP A 321 5.53 43.82 -15.38
N ARG A 322 6.49 44.74 -15.50
CA ARG A 322 7.26 45.04 -16.75
C ARG A 322 8.77 45.08 -16.52
N GLY A 323 9.23 44.40 -15.47
CA GLY A 323 10.63 44.34 -15.10
C GLY A 323 10.87 43.36 -13.98
N ARG A 324 12.10 42.87 -13.88
CA ARG A 324 12.52 41.97 -12.82
C ARG A 324 13.05 42.76 -11.63
N CYS A 325 12.43 42.61 -10.45
CA CYS A 325 13.02 43.09 -9.21
C CYS A 325 14.32 42.32 -8.90
N VAL A 326 15.42 43.03 -8.66
CA VAL A 326 16.66 42.47 -8.12
C VAL A 326 17.23 43.43 -7.07
N ASN A 327 17.23 43.01 -5.80
CA ASN A 327 17.82 43.75 -4.68
C ASN A 327 17.29 45.21 -4.56
N GLY A 328 15.97 45.38 -4.64
CA GLY A 328 15.29 46.68 -4.56
C GLY A 328 15.40 47.56 -5.81
N THR A 329 16.01 47.07 -6.90
CA THR A 329 16.12 47.78 -8.19
C THR A 329 15.34 47.03 -9.27
N CYS A 330 14.51 47.73 -10.04
CA CYS A 330 13.80 47.16 -11.19
C CYS A 330 14.69 47.10 -12.44
N TYR A 331 14.77 45.93 -13.06
CA TYR A 331 15.44 45.70 -14.34
C TYR A 331 14.38 45.49 -15.42
N CYS A 332 14.08 46.56 -16.16
CA CYS A 332 12.93 46.62 -17.06
C CYS A 332 13.05 45.70 -18.28
N GLU A 333 11.90 45.21 -18.75
CA GLU A 333 11.77 44.45 -19.98
C GLU A 333 11.93 45.33 -21.22
N GLU A 334 12.16 44.70 -22.37
CA GLU A 334 12.41 45.41 -23.63
C GLU A 334 11.21 46.28 -24.03
N GLY A 335 11.45 47.59 -24.17
CA GLY A 335 10.40 48.59 -24.39
C GLY A 335 10.00 49.39 -23.14
N PHE A 336 10.54 49.09 -21.95
CA PHE A 336 10.26 49.82 -20.70
C PHE A 336 11.53 50.40 -20.05
N THR A 337 11.36 51.42 -19.21
CA THR A 337 12.43 52.14 -18.51
C THR A 337 11.89 52.95 -17.31
N GLY A 338 12.80 53.54 -16.53
CA GLY A 338 12.51 54.20 -15.25
C GLY A 338 12.80 53.29 -14.05
N GLU A 339 12.82 53.89 -12.85
CA GLU A 339 13.19 53.22 -11.59
C GLU A 339 12.17 52.14 -11.16
N ASP A 340 10.96 52.19 -11.72
CA ASP A 340 9.82 51.30 -11.51
C ASP A 340 9.27 50.73 -12.83
N CYS A 341 10.00 50.87 -13.94
CA CYS A 341 9.59 50.45 -15.30
C CYS A 341 8.27 51.03 -15.83
N SER A 342 7.75 52.09 -15.22
CA SER A 342 6.49 52.76 -15.63
C SER A 342 6.53 53.44 -17.00
N LYS A 343 7.71 53.68 -17.59
CA LYS A 343 7.89 54.54 -18.77
C LYS A 343 8.19 53.70 -20.01
N LEU A 344 7.49 53.99 -21.11
CA LEU A 344 7.77 53.38 -22.41
C LEU A 344 9.04 53.95 -23.04
N THR A 345 9.87 53.06 -23.59
CA THR A 345 11.10 53.40 -24.33
C THR A 345 10.78 53.59 -25.81
N CYS A 346 10.88 54.82 -26.31
CA CYS A 346 10.65 55.09 -27.74
C CYS A 346 11.72 54.46 -28.66
N PRO A 347 11.34 53.98 -29.86
CA PRO A 347 12.27 53.45 -30.86
C PRO A 347 13.47 54.36 -31.11
N HIS A 348 14.68 53.81 -30.95
CA HIS A 348 15.98 54.48 -31.17
C HIS A 348 16.10 55.91 -30.59
N ALA A 349 15.39 56.21 -29.50
CA ALA A 349 15.29 57.57 -28.93
C ALA A 349 14.89 58.65 -29.98
N CYS A 350 14.02 58.27 -30.92
CA CYS A 350 13.56 59.09 -32.04
C CYS A 350 14.71 59.65 -32.92
N HIS A 351 15.84 58.92 -32.99
CA HIS A 351 17.07 59.31 -33.69
C HIS A 351 17.64 60.71 -33.34
N GLY A 352 17.16 61.33 -32.24
CA GLY A 352 17.44 62.72 -31.90
C GLY A 352 16.79 63.76 -32.84
N GLN A 353 15.73 63.37 -33.58
CA GLN A 353 15.02 64.15 -34.61
C GLN A 353 13.49 64.16 -34.35
N GLY A 354 13.12 64.06 -33.08
CA GLY A 354 11.74 64.11 -32.60
C GLY A 354 11.66 63.96 -31.09
N ARG A 355 10.45 64.10 -30.55
CA ARG A 355 10.14 63.91 -29.12
C ARG A 355 9.42 62.59 -28.87
N CYS A 356 9.69 61.97 -27.72
CA CYS A 356 9.03 60.75 -27.28
C CYS A 356 7.77 61.09 -26.48
N GLU A 357 6.60 60.65 -26.94
CA GLU A 357 5.31 60.78 -26.23
C GLU A 357 4.63 59.40 -26.20
N GLU A 358 4.37 58.89 -24.98
CA GLU A 358 3.69 57.59 -24.73
C GLU A 358 4.29 56.38 -25.50
N GLY A 359 5.61 56.38 -25.74
CA GLY A 359 6.32 55.31 -26.47
C GLY A 359 6.33 55.48 -27.98
N GLN A 360 5.65 56.50 -28.52
CA GLN A 360 5.67 56.85 -29.94
C GLN A 360 6.52 58.11 -30.19
N CYS A 361 7.24 58.13 -31.31
CA CYS A 361 8.02 59.30 -31.73
C CYS A 361 7.17 60.29 -32.51
N VAL A 362 7.18 61.56 -32.08
CA VAL A 362 6.61 62.70 -32.80
C VAL A 362 7.75 63.49 -33.41
N CYS A 363 7.88 63.41 -34.73
CA CYS A 363 9.06 63.87 -35.46
C CYS A 363 9.10 65.38 -35.70
N ASP A 364 10.32 65.92 -35.72
CA ASP A 364 10.59 67.31 -36.02
C ASP A 364 10.31 67.65 -37.50
N GLU A 365 10.20 68.95 -37.81
CA GLU A 365 9.85 69.40 -39.15
C GLU A 365 10.91 68.99 -40.20
N GLY A 366 10.45 68.30 -41.25
CA GLY A 366 11.32 67.70 -42.27
C GLY A 366 11.57 66.19 -42.08
N PHE A 367 11.19 65.60 -40.94
CA PHE A 367 11.39 64.17 -40.65
C PHE A 367 10.08 63.35 -40.59
N ALA A 368 10.21 62.04 -40.67
CA ALA A 368 9.14 61.04 -40.77
C ALA A 368 9.66 59.63 -40.36
N GLY A 369 8.79 58.61 -40.45
CA GLY A 369 9.11 57.25 -39.99
C GLY A 369 8.77 57.02 -38.52
N VAL A 370 8.79 55.75 -38.08
CA VAL A 370 8.36 55.35 -36.72
C VAL A 370 9.35 55.73 -35.61
N ASP A 371 10.60 55.99 -35.97
CA ASP A 371 11.68 56.45 -35.09
C ASP A 371 12.28 57.79 -35.55
N CYS A 372 11.59 58.51 -36.46
CA CYS A 372 12.00 59.78 -37.06
C CYS A 372 13.27 59.76 -37.93
N SER A 373 13.77 58.58 -38.34
CA SER A 373 14.97 58.45 -39.19
C SER A 373 14.79 58.83 -40.67
N GLU A 374 13.56 59.02 -41.16
CA GLU A 374 13.29 59.29 -42.58
C GLU A 374 13.18 60.80 -42.86
N LYS A 375 13.77 61.29 -43.96
CA LYS A 375 13.57 62.67 -44.43
C LYS A 375 12.37 62.78 -45.36
N ARG A 376 11.51 63.76 -45.12
CA ARG A 376 10.31 64.07 -45.93
C ARG A 376 10.68 64.78 -47.23
N CYS A 377 10.14 64.31 -48.36
CA CYS A 377 10.41 64.91 -49.68
C CYS A 377 9.43 66.03 -50.07
N PRO A 378 9.80 66.93 -51.00
CA PRO A 378 8.89 67.91 -51.57
C PRO A 378 7.66 67.27 -52.23
N ALA A 379 6.46 67.64 -51.76
CA ALA A 379 5.16 67.21 -52.30
C ALA A 379 5.01 65.69 -52.51
N ASP A 380 5.68 64.88 -51.68
CA ASP A 380 5.78 63.42 -51.80
C ASP A 380 6.09 62.95 -53.23
N CYS A 381 6.95 63.71 -53.92
CA CYS A 381 7.36 63.49 -55.32
C CYS A 381 6.17 63.37 -56.30
N HIS A 382 5.04 64.01 -55.98
CA HIS A 382 3.75 63.89 -56.67
C HIS A 382 3.25 62.44 -56.86
N ASN A 383 3.78 61.47 -56.09
CA ASN A 383 3.63 60.03 -56.31
C ASN A 383 4.09 59.56 -57.72
N ARG A 384 5.16 60.20 -58.25
CA ARG A 384 5.78 59.96 -59.57
C ARG A 384 7.31 59.91 -59.49
N GLY A 385 7.79 59.40 -58.37
CA GLY A 385 9.20 59.27 -58.06
C GLY A 385 9.41 58.74 -56.64
N ARG A 386 10.62 58.26 -56.38
CA ARG A 386 11.05 57.77 -55.08
C ARG A 386 11.68 58.89 -54.26
N CYS A 387 11.30 59.00 -52.99
CA CYS A 387 12.03 59.83 -52.03
C CYS A 387 13.35 59.14 -51.62
N VAL A 388 14.47 59.86 -51.77
CA VAL A 388 15.82 59.42 -51.39
C VAL A 388 16.53 60.59 -50.70
N ASP A 389 16.81 60.45 -49.41
CA ASP A 389 17.46 61.45 -48.55
C ASP A 389 16.85 62.87 -48.59
N GLY A 390 15.51 62.97 -48.73
CA GLY A 390 14.80 64.25 -48.83
C GLY A 390 14.77 64.87 -50.24
N ARG A 391 15.27 64.15 -51.25
CA ARG A 391 15.19 64.51 -52.68
C ARG A 391 14.39 63.48 -53.46
N CYS A 392 13.66 63.93 -54.47
CA CYS A 392 12.97 63.04 -55.40
C CYS A 392 13.89 62.53 -56.53
N GLU A 393 13.93 61.22 -56.72
CA GLU A 393 14.32 60.58 -57.98
C GLU A 393 13.05 60.26 -58.78
N CYS A 394 12.87 60.87 -59.95
CA CYS A 394 11.61 60.76 -60.69
C CYS A 394 11.49 59.45 -61.48
N ASP A 395 10.25 58.94 -61.54
CA ASP A 395 9.91 57.78 -62.36
C ASP A 395 10.08 58.11 -63.86
N ASP A 396 10.35 57.09 -64.67
CA ASP A 396 10.66 57.32 -66.09
C ASP A 396 9.46 57.91 -66.84
N GLY A 397 9.73 59.00 -67.58
CA GLY A 397 8.70 59.88 -68.13
C GLY A 397 8.48 61.17 -67.34
N PHE A 398 9.01 61.29 -66.11
CA PHE A 398 8.90 62.50 -65.29
C PHE A 398 10.25 63.19 -65.00
N THR A 399 10.18 64.47 -64.62
CA THR A 399 11.31 65.35 -64.28
C THR A 399 10.83 66.51 -63.39
N GLY A 400 11.75 67.37 -62.94
CA GLY A 400 11.50 68.45 -61.98
C GLY A 400 12.07 68.12 -60.59
N ALA A 401 11.93 69.04 -59.63
CA ALA A 401 12.43 68.85 -58.26
C ALA A 401 11.50 67.97 -57.38
N ASP A 402 10.24 67.86 -57.81
CA ASP A 402 9.10 67.19 -57.15
C ASP A 402 8.35 66.26 -58.13
N CYS A 403 8.97 65.96 -59.29
CA CYS A 403 8.48 65.09 -60.36
C CYS A 403 7.15 65.51 -61.04
N GLY A 404 6.81 66.80 -61.00
CA GLY A 404 5.61 67.33 -61.66
C GLY A 404 5.69 67.50 -63.20
N GLU A 405 6.87 67.44 -63.82
CA GLU A 405 7.07 67.75 -65.24
C GLU A 405 7.20 66.49 -66.12
N LEU A 406 6.74 66.55 -67.38
CA LEU A 406 6.80 65.43 -68.34
C LEU A 406 8.04 65.47 -69.26
N LYS A 407 8.71 64.33 -69.41
CA LYS A 407 9.94 64.11 -70.19
C LYS A 407 9.62 63.57 -71.60
N CYS A 408 10.05 64.28 -72.65
CA CYS A 408 9.79 63.90 -74.04
C CYS A 408 10.76 62.81 -74.56
N PRO A 409 10.30 61.84 -75.40
CA PRO A 409 11.16 60.85 -76.03
C PRO A 409 12.32 61.47 -76.82
N ASN A 410 13.56 61.20 -76.40
CA ASN A 410 14.83 61.62 -77.04
C ASN A 410 14.90 63.10 -77.51
N GLY A 411 14.13 64.01 -76.91
CA GLY A 411 14.00 65.39 -77.40
C GLY A 411 13.49 65.50 -78.85
N CYS A 412 12.72 64.51 -79.32
CA CYS A 412 12.27 64.35 -80.71
C CYS A 412 13.41 64.23 -81.74
N SER A 413 14.58 63.73 -81.32
CA SER A 413 15.76 63.43 -82.16
C SER A 413 16.29 64.58 -83.02
N GLY A 414 15.83 65.82 -82.80
CA GLY A 414 16.11 66.96 -83.69
C GLY A 414 15.32 66.98 -85.01
N HIS A 415 14.33 66.09 -85.18
CA HIS A 415 13.50 65.94 -86.39
C HIS A 415 11.99 66.04 -86.09
N GLY A 416 11.65 66.81 -85.06
CA GLY A 416 10.28 67.08 -84.66
C GLY A 416 10.20 68.00 -83.44
N ARG A 417 8.96 68.31 -83.02
CA ARG A 417 8.67 69.19 -81.88
C ARG A 417 7.88 68.44 -80.81
N CYS A 418 8.33 68.53 -79.56
CA CYS A 418 7.57 67.97 -78.43
C CYS A 418 6.41 68.89 -78.03
N ILE A 419 5.25 68.30 -77.77
CA ILE A 419 4.06 68.91 -77.19
C ILE A 419 3.46 67.91 -76.19
N ASN A 420 3.33 68.30 -74.91
CA ASN A 420 2.73 67.47 -73.84
C ASN A 420 3.32 66.04 -73.72
N GLY A 421 4.63 65.88 -73.94
CA GLY A 421 5.33 64.59 -73.87
C GLY A 421 5.35 63.80 -75.18
N GLN A 422 4.61 64.19 -76.21
CA GLN A 422 4.57 63.52 -77.52
C GLN A 422 5.31 64.34 -78.59
N CYS A 423 6.02 63.68 -79.50
CA CYS A 423 6.69 64.32 -80.63
C CYS A 423 5.82 64.39 -81.89
N VAL A 424 5.91 65.51 -82.61
CA VAL A 424 5.33 65.71 -83.95
C VAL A 424 6.48 65.85 -84.95
N CYS A 425 6.52 64.99 -85.96
CA CYS A 425 7.71 64.77 -86.81
C CYS A 425 7.71 65.53 -88.15
N ASP A 426 8.91 65.81 -88.64
CA ASP A 426 9.15 66.46 -89.93
C ASP A 426 8.95 65.51 -91.13
N GLU A 427 8.73 66.08 -92.33
CA GLU A 427 8.38 65.29 -93.52
C GLU A 427 9.48 64.31 -93.94
N GLY A 428 9.08 63.05 -94.17
CA GLY A 428 9.98 61.93 -94.46
C GLY A 428 10.35 61.08 -93.23
N TYR A 429 10.18 61.64 -92.03
CA TYR A 429 10.44 60.98 -90.75
C TYR A 429 9.15 60.46 -90.09
N THR A 430 9.29 59.51 -89.15
CA THR A 430 8.21 58.89 -88.38
C THR A 430 8.77 58.26 -87.08
N GLY A 431 7.89 57.68 -86.27
CA GLY A 431 8.19 57.11 -84.96
C GLY A 431 7.99 58.09 -83.81
N GLU A 432 7.86 57.58 -82.57
CA GLU A 432 7.45 58.36 -81.39
C GLU A 432 8.48 59.42 -80.94
N ASP A 433 9.73 59.30 -81.39
CA ASP A 433 10.82 60.25 -81.20
C ASP A 433 11.35 60.84 -82.53
N CYS A 434 10.63 60.62 -83.63
CA CYS A 434 10.95 61.08 -84.99
C CYS A 434 12.27 60.56 -85.60
N SER A 435 12.82 59.45 -85.09
CA SER A 435 14.11 58.88 -85.55
C SER A 435 14.07 58.07 -86.86
N GLN A 436 12.91 57.76 -87.43
CA GLN A 436 12.76 56.68 -88.44
C GLN A 436 12.41 57.20 -89.84
N LEU A 437 13.00 56.65 -90.90
CA LEU A 437 12.67 56.97 -92.31
C LEU A 437 11.56 56.06 -92.88
N ARG A 438 10.75 56.58 -93.80
CA ARG A 438 9.73 55.81 -94.57
C ARG A 438 10.32 54.79 -95.56
N CYS A 439 9.53 53.74 -95.85
CA CYS A 439 9.98 52.56 -96.60
C CYS A 439 8.96 52.00 -97.62
N PRO A 440 9.37 51.14 -98.57
CA PRO A 440 8.49 50.61 -99.63
C PRO A 440 7.41 49.66 -99.11
N SER A 441 6.14 49.95 -99.44
CA SER A 441 4.94 49.14 -99.11
C SER A 441 4.84 48.68 -97.64
N ASP A 442 5.49 49.40 -96.73
CA ASP A 442 5.69 49.04 -95.32
C ASP A 442 6.06 47.56 -95.08
N CYS A 443 6.87 47.00 -95.99
CA CYS A 443 7.29 45.59 -95.98
C CYS A 443 6.13 44.58 -95.85
N HIS A 444 4.94 44.94 -96.38
CA HIS A 444 3.67 44.23 -96.25
C HIS A 444 3.26 43.87 -94.81
N ASN A 445 3.82 44.55 -93.79
CA ASN A 445 3.70 44.18 -92.36
C ASN A 445 4.21 42.76 -92.06
N ARG A 446 5.27 42.31 -92.75
CA ARG A 446 5.91 40.98 -92.59
C ARG A 446 7.44 41.08 -92.55
N GLY A 447 7.95 42.21 -92.10
CA GLY A 447 9.35 42.57 -92.16
C GLY A 447 9.61 43.94 -91.57
N ARG A 448 10.75 44.09 -90.92
CA ARG A 448 11.22 45.36 -90.38
C ARG A 448 11.96 46.14 -91.46
N CYS A 449 11.64 47.42 -91.63
CA CYS A 449 12.48 48.27 -92.46
C CYS A 449 13.80 48.65 -91.77
N VAL A 450 14.89 48.61 -92.53
CA VAL A 450 16.22 49.09 -92.14
C VAL A 450 16.81 49.87 -93.31
N GLN A 451 17.15 51.16 -93.09
CA GLN A 451 17.75 52.04 -94.10
C GLN A 451 17.01 52.07 -95.46
N GLY A 452 15.67 52.09 -95.43
CA GLY A 452 14.83 52.12 -96.65
C GLY A 452 14.68 50.79 -97.38
N LYS A 453 15.15 49.67 -96.79
CA LYS A 453 15.01 48.30 -97.33
C LYS A 453 14.30 47.39 -96.32
N CYS A 454 13.58 46.40 -96.81
CA CYS A 454 12.89 45.43 -95.97
C CYS A 454 13.81 44.29 -95.53
N VAL A 455 13.74 43.94 -94.24
CA VAL A 455 14.35 42.75 -93.64
C VAL A 455 13.20 41.89 -93.11
N CYS A 456 12.94 40.77 -93.79
CA CYS A 456 11.73 39.98 -93.55
C CYS A 456 11.75 39.25 -92.20
N GLU A 457 10.57 39.04 -91.63
CA GLU A 457 10.37 38.28 -90.41
C GLU A 457 10.56 36.77 -90.67
N GLN A 458 10.82 36.01 -89.61
CA GLN A 458 10.89 34.55 -89.71
C GLN A 458 9.57 34.00 -90.26
N GLY A 459 9.67 33.05 -91.19
CA GLY A 459 8.52 32.60 -91.99
C GLY A 459 8.32 33.36 -93.30
N PHE A 460 9.07 34.44 -93.59
CA PHE A 460 8.96 35.19 -94.85
C PHE A 460 10.31 35.51 -95.54
N LYS A 461 10.25 35.79 -96.84
CA LYS A 461 11.38 36.17 -97.72
C LYS A 461 10.88 36.98 -98.94
N GLY A 462 11.78 37.34 -99.85
CA GLY A 462 11.50 38.21 -101.00
C GLY A 462 11.98 39.65 -100.78
N TYR A 463 11.82 40.54 -101.77
CA TYR A 463 12.31 41.93 -101.66
C TYR A 463 11.36 42.85 -100.87
N ASP A 464 10.08 42.46 -100.77
CA ASP A 464 9.00 43.13 -100.03
C ASP A 464 8.25 42.18 -99.07
N CYS A 465 8.90 41.05 -98.71
CA CYS A 465 8.45 40.07 -97.72
C CYS A 465 7.14 39.33 -98.05
N SER A 466 6.94 39.04 -99.32
CA SER A 466 5.76 38.38 -99.90
C SER A 466 5.84 36.84 -99.99
N ASP A 467 7.03 36.24 -100.02
CA ASP A 467 7.23 34.79 -100.10
C ASP A 467 7.31 34.14 -98.70
N MET A 468 6.96 32.86 -98.56
CA MET A 468 6.96 32.14 -97.26
C MET A 468 8.18 31.20 -97.05
N SER A 469 8.48 30.88 -95.79
CA SER A 469 9.51 29.93 -95.33
C SER A 469 9.02 29.11 -94.11
N CYS A 470 9.77 28.07 -93.71
CA CYS A 470 9.31 27.04 -92.75
C CYS A 470 10.10 27.06 -91.42
N PRO A 471 9.51 26.63 -90.29
CA PRO A 471 10.20 26.53 -89.00
C PRO A 471 11.45 25.66 -89.07
N ASN A 472 12.62 26.23 -88.74
CA ASN A 472 13.92 25.56 -88.57
C ASN A 472 14.33 24.53 -89.66
N ASP A 473 13.83 24.68 -90.90
CA ASP A 473 13.92 23.67 -91.97
C ASP A 473 13.54 22.24 -91.51
N CYS A 474 12.51 22.16 -90.64
CA CYS A 474 12.03 20.96 -89.97
C CYS A 474 13.12 20.17 -89.22
N HIS A 475 14.16 20.87 -88.75
CA HIS A 475 15.35 20.32 -88.08
C HIS A 475 16.06 19.18 -88.84
N GLN A 476 15.82 19.02 -90.15
CA GLN A 476 16.24 17.86 -90.96
C GLN A 476 15.68 16.51 -90.44
N HIS A 477 14.57 16.54 -89.69
CA HIS A 477 13.82 15.40 -89.14
C HIS A 477 12.34 15.45 -89.58
N GLY A 478 12.11 16.01 -90.76
CA GLY A 478 10.79 16.11 -91.37
C GLY A 478 10.82 16.86 -92.70
N ARG A 479 9.65 17.00 -93.32
CA ARG A 479 9.45 17.67 -94.60
C ARG A 479 8.48 18.84 -94.47
N CYS A 480 8.87 20.03 -94.91
CA CYS A 480 7.96 21.17 -94.97
C CYS A 480 6.91 21.03 -96.09
N VAL A 481 5.66 21.32 -95.76
CA VAL A 481 4.53 21.46 -96.69
C VAL A 481 3.72 22.68 -96.26
N ASN A 482 3.57 23.67 -97.16
CA ASN A 482 2.77 24.89 -96.93
C ASN A 482 3.09 25.65 -95.63
N GLY A 483 4.37 25.68 -95.22
CA GLY A 483 4.83 26.37 -94.01
C GLY A 483 4.78 25.53 -92.72
N MET A 484 4.21 24.33 -92.75
CA MET A 484 4.18 23.39 -91.61
C MET A 484 5.12 22.21 -91.86
N CYS A 485 5.71 21.67 -90.79
CA CYS A 485 6.57 20.49 -90.87
C CYS A 485 5.80 19.18 -90.64
N VAL A 486 6.13 18.16 -91.43
CA VAL A 486 5.65 16.77 -91.26
C VAL A 486 6.83 15.91 -90.85
N CYS A 487 6.82 15.42 -89.60
CA CYS A 487 7.99 14.82 -88.97
C CYS A 487 8.23 13.36 -89.33
N ASP A 488 9.50 12.96 -89.29
CA ASP A 488 9.95 11.58 -89.40
C ASP A 488 9.66 10.79 -88.11
N ASP A 489 9.59 9.45 -88.20
CA ASP A 489 9.17 8.66 -87.05
C ASP A 489 10.18 8.68 -85.89
N GLY A 490 9.64 8.68 -84.66
CA GLY A 490 10.38 8.98 -83.42
C GLY A 490 10.43 10.47 -83.05
N TYR A 491 10.13 11.38 -83.97
CA TYR A 491 10.12 12.83 -83.73
C TYR A 491 8.70 13.43 -83.70
N MET A 492 8.58 14.61 -83.10
CA MET A 492 7.35 15.39 -82.93
C MET A 492 7.66 16.88 -82.64
N GLY A 493 6.61 17.71 -82.49
CA GLY A 493 6.73 19.18 -82.40
C GLY A 493 6.55 19.88 -83.75
N GLU A 494 6.26 21.18 -83.75
CA GLU A 494 5.90 21.94 -84.97
C GLU A 494 7.08 22.16 -85.94
N ASP A 495 8.32 21.97 -85.47
CA ASP A 495 9.56 22.02 -86.24
C ASP A 495 10.33 20.69 -86.21
N CYS A 496 9.70 19.61 -85.72
CA CYS A 496 10.24 18.25 -85.61
C CYS A 496 11.47 18.08 -84.70
N ARG A 497 11.64 18.96 -83.71
CA ARG A 497 12.75 18.93 -82.75
C ARG A 497 12.67 17.81 -81.71
N ASP A 498 11.47 17.49 -81.20
CA ASP A 498 11.32 16.75 -79.95
C ASP A 498 11.21 15.23 -80.16
N ARG A 499 11.78 14.45 -79.24
CA ARG A 499 11.79 12.98 -79.29
C ARG A 499 10.63 12.37 -78.50
N ARG A 500 9.92 11.42 -79.11
CA ARG A 500 8.74 10.76 -78.55
C ARG A 500 9.11 9.85 -77.36
N CYS A 501 8.62 10.18 -76.16
CA CYS A 501 8.85 9.37 -74.96
C CYS A 501 8.00 8.07 -74.91
N PRO A 502 8.45 7.03 -74.18
CA PRO A 502 7.67 5.82 -73.93
C PRO A 502 6.31 6.11 -73.26
N ARG A 503 5.22 5.69 -73.91
CA ARG A 503 3.81 5.86 -73.46
C ARG A 503 3.45 7.26 -72.93
N ASP A 504 4.13 8.31 -73.41
CA ASP A 504 4.00 9.69 -72.88
C ASP A 504 4.14 9.76 -71.34
N CYS A 505 5.11 9.01 -70.80
CA CYS A 505 5.39 8.88 -69.38
C CYS A 505 4.17 8.51 -68.52
N SER A 506 3.22 7.77 -69.10
CA SER A 506 1.95 7.36 -68.50
C SER A 506 1.10 8.49 -67.91
N ASN A 507 1.37 9.76 -68.28
CA ASN A 507 0.85 10.97 -67.64
C ASN A 507 1.18 11.07 -66.13
N ARG A 508 2.35 10.57 -65.71
CA ARG A 508 2.84 10.55 -64.29
C ARG A 508 4.32 10.91 -64.19
N GLY A 509 4.76 11.78 -65.09
CA GLY A 509 6.16 12.12 -65.29
C GLY A 509 6.35 13.03 -66.49
N ARG A 510 7.51 13.68 -66.54
CA ARG A 510 7.89 14.61 -67.60
C ARG A 510 8.84 13.94 -68.60
N CYS A 511 8.54 14.06 -69.89
CA CYS A 511 9.46 13.70 -70.95
C CYS A 511 10.65 14.66 -71.02
N VAL A 512 11.87 14.12 -71.01
CA VAL A 512 13.14 14.85 -71.15
C VAL A 512 14.08 14.03 -72.06
N ASP A 513 14.37 14.54 -73.26
CA ASP A 513 15.23 13.91 -74.28
C ASP A 513 14.91 12.42 -74.56
N GLY A 514 13.61 12.09 -74.66
CA GLY A 514 13.13 10.72 -74.90
C GLY A 514 13.14 9.79 -73.67
N GLN A 515 13.53 10.26 -72.49
CA GLN A 515 13.42 9.55 -71.22
C GLN A 515 12.35 10.19 -70.32
N CYS A 516 11.76 9.39 -69.42
CA CYS A 516 10.73 9.85 -68.49
C CYS A 516 11.30 10.11 -67.10
N VAL A 517 11.06 11.32 -66.58
CA VAL A 517 11.36 11.71 -65.19
C VAL A 517 10.05 11.67 -64.40
N CYS A 518 9.91 10.71 -63.49
CA CYS A 518 8.65 10.42 -62.82
C CYS A 518 8.30 11.39 -61.69
N GLU A 519 7.01 11.52 -61.41
CA GLU A 519 6.48 12.25 -60.26
C GLU A 519 6.59 11.43 -58.97
N ASP A 520 6.61 12.10 -57.81
CA ASP A 520 6.76 11.46 -56.51
C ASP A 520 5.68 10.38 -56.28
N GLY A 521 6.12 9.14 -56.03
CA GLY A 521 5.26 7.96 -55.96
C GLY A 521 5.35 7.02 -57.17
N PHE A 522 6.00 7.43 -58.27
CA PHE A 522 6.10 6.64 -59.51
C PHE A 522 7.55 6.37 -59.95
N ALA A 523 7.72 5.26 -60.66
CA ALA A 523 9.00 4.72 -61.13
C ALA A 523 8.84 3.93 -62.44
N GLY A 524 9.95 3.39 -62.94
CA GLY A 524 10.01 2.64 -64.20
C GLY A 524 10.22 3.54 -65.43
N PRO A 525 10.57 2.94 -66.60
CA PRO A 525 11.02 3.67 -67.79
C PRO A 525 9.94 4.53 -68.48
N ASP A 526 8.68 4.38 -68.07
CA ASP A 526 7.52 5.15 -68.54
C ASP A 526 6.59 5.59 -67.39
N CYS A 527 7.12 5.61 -66.15
CA CYS A 527 6.39 6.02 -64.94
C CYS A 527 5.10 5.24 -64.64
N SER A 528 4.98 3.99 -65.12
CA SER A 528 3.82 3.12 -64.84
C SER A 528 3.94 2.28 -63.55
N GLU A 529 5.10 2.26 -62.89
CA GLU A 529 5.34 1.50 -61.65
C GLU A 529 5.18 2.39 -60.41
N LEU A 530 4.75 1.82 -59.28
CA LEU A 530 4.65 2.54 -57.99
C LEU A 530 5.97 2.43 -57.22
N SER A 531 6.57 3.56 -56.83
CA SER A 531 7.78 3.58 -56.00
C SER A 531 7.46 3.23 -54.55
N CYS A 532 8.25 2.36 -53.92
CA CYS A 532 8.10 2.07 -52.49
C CYS A 532 8.83 3.10 -51.59
N PRO A 533 8.31 3.37 -50.38
CA PRO A 533 8.97 4.23 -49.39
C PRO A 533 10.42 3.80 -49.11
N ASN A 534 11.36 4.75 -49.22
CA ASN A 534 12.79 4.58 -48.93
C ASN A 534 13.47 3.38 -49.64
N ASP A 535 12.94 2.91 -50.78
CA ASP A 535 13.34 1.66 -51.45
C ASP A 535 13.39 0.45 -50.50
N CYS A 536 12.45 0.41 -49.55
CA CYS A 536 12.39 -0.59 -48.47
C CYS A 536 13.72 -0.70 -47.67
N HIS A 537 14.51 0.37 -47.62
CA HIS A 537 15.87 0.44 -47.08
C HIS A 537 16.84 -0.64 -47.61
N GLY A 538 16.57 -1.25 -48.78
CA GLY A 538 17.28 -2.43 -49.29
C GLY A 538 17.08 -3.71 -48.43
N ARG A 539 16.12 -3.69 -47.51
CA ARG A 539 15.82 -4.73 -46.49
C ARG A 539 14.47 -5.43 -46.74
N GLY A 540 13.91 -5.25 -47.93
CA GLY A 540 12.68 -5.89 -48.38
C GLY A 540 12.52 -5.80 -49.88
N ARG A 541 11.43 -6.35 -50.40
CA ARG A 541 11.02 -6.27 -51.80
C ARG A 541 9.84 -5.31 -51.95
N CYS A 542 9.95 -4.37 -52.89
CA CYS A 542 8.81 -3.56 -53.30
C CYS A 542 7.77 -4.39 -54.07
N VAL A 543 6.50 -4.28 -53.68
CA VAL A 543 5.35 -4.90 -54.35
C VAL A 543 4.19 -3.89 -54.35
N ASN A 544 3.81 -3.40 -55.53
CA ASN A 544 2.69 -2.45 -55.72
C ASN A 544 2.74 -1.19 -54.81
N GLY A 545 3.94 -0.65 -54.55
CA GLY A 545 4.15 0.51 -53.67
C GLY A 545 4.20 0.18 -52.16
N GLN A 546 4.03 -1.08 -51.76
CA GLN A 546 4.19 -1.55 -50.39
C GLN A 546 5.46 -2.42 -50.25
N CYS A 547 6.19 -2.24 -49.15
CA CYS A 547 7.36 -3.04 -48.83
C CYS A 547 7.00 -4.38 -48.18
N VAL A 548 7.57 -5.48 -48.70
CA VAL A 548 7.53 -6.81 -48.10
C VAL A 548 8.91 -7.10 -47.50
N CYS A 549 9.03 -7.05 -46.18
CA CYS A 549 10.33 -7.09 -45.50
C CYS A 549 10.96 -8.48 -45.44
N ASN A 550 12.30 -8.50 -45.49
CA ASN A 550 13.09 -9.71 -45.28
C ASN A 550 12.96 -10.19 -43.82
N GLU A 551 13.35 -11.44 -43.56
CA GLU A 551 13.39 -11.96 -42.19
C GLU A 551 14.31 -11.09 -41.30
N GLY A 552 13.90 -10.89 -40.05
CA GLY A 552 14.54 -9.94 -39.13
C GLY A 552 14.08 -8.48 -39.25
N PHE A 553 13.27 -8.10 -40.26
CA PHE A 553 12.85 -6.70 -40.45
C PHE A 553 11.33 -6.49 -40.49
N MET A 554 10.89 -5.27 -40.16
CA MET A 554 9.49 -4.83 -40.16
C MET A 554 9.40 -3.29 -40.33
N GLY A 555 8.18 -2.74 -40.19
CA GLY A 555 7.88 -1.35 -40.52
C GLY A 555 7.49 -1.16 -41.99
N LYS A 556 6.88 -0.01 -42.29
CA LYS A 556 6.33 0.33 -43.62
C LYS A 556 7.35 0.41 -44.76
N ASP A 557 8.61 0.59 -44.40
CA ASP A 557 9.79 0.74 -45.27
C ASP A 557 10.94 -0.21 -44.86
N CYS A 558 10.64 -1.25 -44.08
CA CYS A 558 11.59 -2.27 -43.61
C CYS A 558 12.80 -1.73 -42.82
N LYS A 559 12.64 -0.56 -42.19
CA LYS A 559 13.65 0.08 -41.34
C LYS A 559 13.89 -0.66 -40.02
N GLU A 560 12.81 -1.14 -39.40
CA GLU A 560 12.79 -1.64 -38.02
C GLU A 560 13.30 -3.08 -37.93
N GLN A 561 14.06 -3.42 -36.89
CA GLN A 561 14.44 -4.81 -36.59
C GLN A 561 13.32 -5.50 -35.79
N ARG A 562 13.08 -6.78 -36.08
CA ARG A 562 12.07 -7.61 -35.40
C ARG A 562 12.69 -8.34 -34.22
N CYS A 563 12.33 -7.94 -33.01
CA CYS A 563 12.77 -8.64 -31.80
C CYS A 563 12.03 -9.99 -31.57
N PRO A 564 12.64 -10.93 -30.82
CA PRO A 564 11.99 -12.15 -30.35
C PRO A 564 10.67 -11.87 -29.62
N SER A 565 9.60 -12.57 -29.99
CA SER A 565 8.27 -12.55 -29.33
C SER A 565 7.67 -11.15 -29.06
N ASP A 566 8.08 -10.11 -29.81
CA ASP A 566 7.80 -8.69 -29.51
C ASP A 566 8.11 -8.31 -28.04
N CYS A 567 9.18 -8.90 -27.50
CA CYS A 567 9.59 -8.82 -26.09
C CYS A 567 8.47 -9.13 -25.09
N HIS A 568 7.48 -9.95 -25.49
CA HIS A 568 6.25 -10.25 -24.75
C HIS A 568 5.44 -9.01 -24.29
N GLY A 569 5.70 -7.82 -24.86
CA GLY A 569 5.20 -6.55 -24.33
C GLY A 569 5.75 -6.17 -22.95
N GLN A 570 6.86 -6.80 -22.52
CA GLN A 570 7.55 -6.61 -21.25
C GLN A 570 9.00 -6.14 -21.45
N GLY A 571 9.28 -5.46 -22.56
CA GLY A 571 10.60 -4.93 -22.89
C GLY A 571 10.60 -4.03 -24.12
N ARG A 572 11.71 -3.31 -24.32
CA ARG A 572 11.96 -2.48 -25.50
C ARG A 572 12.93 -3.21 -26.45
N CYS A 573 12.71 -3.10 -27.75
CA CYS A 573 13.57 -3.68 -28.77
C CYS A 573 14.72 -2.71 -29.14
N GLU A 574 15.97 -3.10 -28.91
CA GLU A 574 17.16 -2.40 -29.41
C GLU A 574 18.02 -3.37 -30.22
N ASP A 575 18.30 -3.02 -31.48
CA ASP A 575 19.09 -3.80 -32.45
C ASP A 575 18.78 -5.32 -32.52
N GLY A 576 17.50 -5.68 -32.39
CA GLY A 576 17.02 -7.07 -32.47
C GLY A 576 17.13 -7.85 -31.15
N GLN A 577 17.64 -7.23 -30.08
CA GLN A 577 17.65 -7.77 -28.73
C GLN A 577 16.58 -7.09 -27.86
N CYS A 578 15.91 -7.88 -27.03
CA CYS A 578 14.98 -7.35 -26.02
C CYS A 578 15.73 -6.86 -24.78
N ILE A 579 15.41 -5.63 -24.36
CA ILE A 579 15.83 -5.05 -23.07
C ILE A 579 14.58 -4.98 -22.20
N CYS A 580 14.52 -5.86 -21.20
CA CYS A 580 13.33 -6.08 -20.41
C CYS A 580 12.99 -4.91 -19.48
N HIS A 581 11.71 -4.80 -19.17
CA HIS A 581 11.21 -3.95 -18.08
C HIS A 581 11.52 -4.60 -16.73
N GLU A 582 11.50 -3.79 -15.68
CA GLU A 582 11.76 -4.22 -14.31
C GLU A 582 10.83 -5.38 -13.90
N GLY A 583 11.39 -6.42 -13.29
CA GLY A 583 10.66 -7.66 -12.97
C GLY A 583 10.69 -8.73 -14.08
N PHE A 584 11.29 -8.48 -15.25
CA PHE A 584 11.36 -9.43 -16.37
C PHE A 584 12.78 -9.68 -16.89
N THR A 585 13.00 -10.85 -17.47
CA THR A 585 14.30 -11.36 -17.96
C THR A 585 14.11 -12.39 -19.08
N GLY A 586 15.23 -12.87 -19.64
CA GLY A 586 15.27 -13.77 -20.79
C GLY A 586 15.34 -13.05 -22.13
N LEU A 587 15.65 -13.79 -23.20
CA LEU A 587 15.93 -13.26 -24.55
C LEU A 587 14.75 -12.53 -25.20
N ASP A 588 13.54 -12.76 -24.72
CA ASP A 588 12.28 -12.21 -25.20
C ASP A 588 11.37 -11.68 -24.07
N CYS A 589 11.95 -11.46 -22.89
CA CYS A 589 11.29 -10.96 -21.67
C CYS A 589 10.08 -11.79 -21.18
N GLY A 590 9.90 -13.02 -21.67
CA GLY A 590 8.80 -13.90 -21.24
C GLY A 590 8.97 -14.50 -19.83
N GLN A 591 10.11 -14.29 -19.16
CA GLN A 591 10.41 -14.83 -17.84
C GLN A 591 10.39 -13.72 -16.79
N ARG A 592 9.89 -14.00 -15.59
CA ARG A 592 9.99 -13.07 -14.45
C ARG A 592 11.34 -13.21 -13.77
N SER A 593 12.02 -12.10 -13.51
CA SER A 593 13.25 -12.08 -12.70
C SER A 593 12.92 -12.31 -11.23
N CYS A 594 13.76 -13.04 -10.50
CA CYS A 594 13.63 -13.17 -9.05
C CYS A 594 14.44 -12.11 -8.29
N PRO A 595 14.03 -11.72 -7.08
CA PRO A 595 14.79 -10.83 -6.20
C PRO A 595 16.22 -11.33 -5.99
N ASN A 596 17.22 -10.48 -6.26
CA ASN A 596 18.67 -10.75 -6.12
C ASN A 596 19.15 -12.10 -6.69
N ASP A 597 18.49 -12.62 -7.74
CA ASP A 597 18.66 -13.99 -8.27
C ASP A 597 18.70 -15.08 -7.18
N CYS A 598 17.83 -14.91 -6.17
CA CYS A 598 17.73 -15.76 -4.99
C CYS A 598 19.02 -15.88 -4.17
N SER A 599 19.91 -14.87 -4.23
CA SER A 599 21.17 -14.78 -3.47
C SER A 599 22.13 -15.96 -3.67
N ASP A 600 22.09 -16.62 -4.84
CA ASP A 600 22.73 -17.92 -5.11
C ASP A 600 22.30 -19.07 -4.15
N ARG A 601 21.20 -18.87 -3.41
CA ARG A 601 20.72 -19.67 -2.26
C ARG A 601 19.30 -20.22 -2.44
N GLY A 602 18.78 -20.20 -3.66
CA GLY A 602 17.48 -20.77 -4.01
C GLY A 602 17.31 -20.97 -5.50
N GLN A 603 16.15 -21.49 -5.90
CA GLN A 603 15.75 -21.63 -7.30
C GLN A 603 14.68 -20.60 -7.64
N CYS A 604 14.90 -19.84 -8.73
CA CYS A 604 13.90 -18.92 -9.25
C CYS A 604 12.78 -19.68 -9.97
N VAL A 605 11.55 -19.60 -9.47
CA VAL A 605 10.35 -20.21 -10.07
C VAL A 605 9.28 -19.13 -10.26
N SER A 606 9.01 -18.78 -11.51
CA SER A 606 7.98 -17.80 -11.91
C SER A 606 8.11 -16.42 -11.25
N GLY A 607 9.32 -15.99 -10.91
CA GLY A 607 9.60 -14.72 -10.22
C GLY A 607 9.56 -14.78 -8.69
N ARG A 608 9.40 -15.98 -8.09
CA ARG A 608 9.53 -16.22 -6.66
C ARG A 608 10.70 -17.18 -6.38
N CYS A 609 11.47 -16.90 -5.33
CA CYS A 609 12.52 -17.80 -4.89
C CYS A 609 11.97 -18.97 -4.07
N ILE A 610 12.49 -20.18 -4.35
CA ILE A 610 12.36 -21.36 -3.49
C ILE A 610 13.72 -21.59 -2.85
N CYS A 611 13.85 -21.33 -1.55
CA CYS A 611 15.14 -21.33 -0.86
C CYS A 611 15.68 -22.73 -0.59
N SER A 612 17.02 -22.82 -0.59
CA SER A 612 17.77 -23.99 -0.13
C SER A 612 17.63 -24.20 1.38
N GLU A 613 17.93 -25.42 1.84
CA GLU A 613 17.86 -25.78 3.26
C GLU A 613 18.62 -24.77 4.15
N GLY A 614 17.96 -24.28 5.20
CA GLY A 614 18.51 -23.26 6.11
C GLY A 614 18.26 -21.80 5.73
N HIS A 615 17.82 -21.52 4.49
CA HIS A 615 17.59 -20.15 4.00
C HIS A 615 16.12 -19.75 3.92
N THR A 616 15.88 -18.44 4.10
CA THR A 616 14.55 -17.82 4.11
C THR A 616 14.59 -16.37 3.63
N GLY A 617 13.43 -15.71 3.56
CA GLY A 617 13.24 -14.40 2.92
C GLY A 617 12.90 -14.50 1.43
N GLU A 618 12.43 -13.41 0.84
CA GLU A 618 11.96 -13.38 -0.56
C GLU A 618 13.07 -13.62 -1.59
N ASP A 619 14.33 -13.33 -1.21
CA ASP A 619 15.54 -13.47 -2.01
C ASP A 619 16.51 -14.53 -1.46
N CYS A 620 16.08 -15.33 -0.48
CA CYS A 620 16.89 -16.34 0.22
C CYS A 620 18.18 -15.82 0.89
N SER A 621 18.28 -14.51 1.15
CA SER A 621 19.46 -13.92 1.80
C SER A 621 19.58 -14.25 3.29
N GLN A 622 18.47 -14.58 3.96
CA GLN A 622 18.35 -14.73 5.41
C GLN A 622 18.58 -16.18 5.86
N VAL A 623 18.81 -16.39 7.16
CA VAL A 623 18.92 -17.72 7.80
C VAL A 623 17.68 -17.98 8.64
N SER A 624 17.14 -19.20 8.58
CA SER A 624 16.00 -19.62 9.41
C SER A 624 16.29 -19.39 10.90
N PRO A 625 15.44 -18.66 11.63
CA PRO A 625 15.60 -18.52 13.07
C PRO A 625 15.16 -19.79 13.82
N PRO A 626 15.74 -20.06 15.00
CA PRO A 626 15.15 -21.00 15.95
C PRO A 626 13.78 -20.48 16.43
N LYS A 627 12.92 -21.40 16.89
CA LYS A 627 11.56 -21.15 17.36
C LYS A 627 11.40 -21.63 18.80
N ASP A 628 10.28 -21.26 19.42
CA ASP A 628 9.74 -21.90 20.62
C ASP A 628 10.77 -22.06 21.77
N LEU A 629 11.52 -20.98 22.04
CA LEU A 629 12.47 -20.92 23.14
C LEU A 629 11.75 -20.99 24.48
N VAL A 630 11.93 -22.10 25.18
CA VAL A 630 11.39 -22.35 26.50
C VAL A 630 12.51 -22.37 27.56
N VAL A 631 12.23 -21.71 28.68
CA VAL A 631 13.01 -21.83 29.92
C VAL A 631 12.44 -23.02 30.69
N THR A 632 13.25 -24.04 30.98
CA THR A 632 12.77 -25.33 31.51
C THR A 632 13.06 -25.52 33.00
N GLU A 633 14.19 -25.04 33.47
CA GLU A 633 14.62 -25.14 34.87
C GLU A 633 15.52 -23.94 35.20
N VAL A 634 15.38 -23.41 36.42
CA VAL A 634 16.07 -22.20 36.90
C VAL A 634 16.59 -22.47 38.30
N THR A 635 17.78 -21.95 38.62
CA THR A 635 18.37 -21.99 39.96
C THR A 635 18.86 -20.59 40.36
N GLU A 636 19.59 -20.48 41.46
CA GLU A 636 20.35 -19.30 41.84
C GLU A 636 21.47 -18.93 40.85
N GLU A 637 22.09 -19.91 40.16
CA GLU A 637 23.29 -19.70 39.33
C GLU A 637 23.20 -20.24 37.89
N THR A 638 22.11 -20.94 37.53
CA THR A 638 21.95 -21.60 36.22
C THR A 638 20.55 -21.45 35.63
N VAL A 639 20.47 -21.43 34.29
CA VAL A 639 19.21 -21.48 33.53
C VAL A 639 19.31 -22.54 32.43
N ASN A 640 18.36 -23.48 32.41
CA ASN A 640 18.21 -24.45 31.33
C ASN A 640 17.25 -23.92 30.26
N LEU A 641 17.71 -24.02 29.01
CA LEU A 641 17.00 -23.56 27.81
C LEU A 641 16.79 -24.73 26.85
N ALA A 642 15.65 -24.75 26.17
CA ALA A 642 15.42 -25.53 24.97
C ALA A 642 14.69 -24.69 23.91
N TRP A 643 14.86 -25.04 22.64
CA TRP A 643 14.19 -24.41 21.49
C TRP A 643 13.89 -25.46 20.44
N ASP A 644 13.15 -25.10 19.39
CA ASP A 644 13.04 -25.92 18.17
C ASP A 644 13.73 -25.24 16.98
N ASN A 645 14.12 -26.03 15.98
CA ASN A 645 14.59 -25.54 14.69
C ASN A 645 14.48 -26.64 13.63
N GLU A 646 13.54 -26.46 12.70
CA GLU A 646 13.29 -27.36 11.57
C GLU A 646 14.49 -27.52 10.61
N MET A 647 15.41 -26.54 10.58
CA MET A 647 16.44 -26.41 9.54
C MET A 647 17.85 -26.63 10.08
N ARG A 648 18.70 -27.35 9.35
CA ARG A 648 20.09 -27.59 9.76
C ARG A 648 20.92 -26.30 9.77
N VAL A 649 21.65 -26.10 10.87
CA VAL A 649 22.52 -24.93 11.11
C VAL A 649 23.90 -25.41 11.57
N THR A 650 24.92 -24.55 11.47
CA THR A 650 26.29 -24.91 11.90
C THR A 650 26.49 -24.82 13.41
N GLU A 651 25.94 -23.80 14.04
CA GLU A 651 25.97 -23.55 15.49
C GLU A 651 24.82 -22.61 15.85
N TYR A 652 24.45 -22.56 17.13
CA TYR A 652 23.63 -21.49 17.70
C TYR A 652 24.52 -20.55 18.51
N LEU A 653 24.25 -19.26 18.44
CA LEU A 653 24.86 -18.25 19.31
C LEU A 653 23.85 -17.89 20.40
N VAL A 654 24.17 -18.21 21.66
CA VAL A 654 23.38 -17.82 22.82
C VAL A 654 24.01 -16.56 23.41
N ILE A 655 23.21 -15.50 23.55
CA ILE A 655 23.58 -14.22 24.15
C ILE A 655 22.66 -13.97 25.34
N TYR A 656 23.22 -13.56 26.48
CA TYR A 656 22.47 -13.26 27.69
C TYR A 656 23.03 -11.99 28.37
N THR A 657 22.14 -11.15 28.86
CA THR A 657 22.47 -9.84 29.42
C THR A 657 21.67 -9.63 30.71
N PRO A 658 22.28 -9.27 31.85
CA PRO A 658 21.53 -8.83 33.03
C PRO A 658 20.69 -7.60 32.69
N THR A 659 19.49 -7.46 33.26
CA THR A 659 18.59 -6.32 32.95
C THR A 659 18.84 -5.08 33.81
N HIS A 660 19.86 -5.10 34.68
CA HIS A 660 20.33 -3.93 35.44
C HIS A 660 21.28 -3.04 34.61
N ALA A 661 21.37 -1.75 34.94
CA ALA A 661 22.02 -0.74 34.10
C ALA A 661 23.51 -0.97 33.77
N ASP A 662 24.27 -1.58 34.69
CA ASP A 662 25.70 -1.94 34.51
C ASP A 662 25.90 -3.34 33.88
N GLY A 663 24.83 -4.00 33.44
CA GLY A 663 24.83 -5.41 33.01
C GLY A 663 25.61 -5.67 31.73
N LEU A 664 26.66 -6.48 31.81
CA LEU A 664 27.49 -6.86 30.65
C LEU A 664 26.82 -7.94 29.78
N GLU A 665 26.90 -7.78 28.46
CA GLU A 665 26.47 -8.81 27.50
C GLU A 665 27.49 -9.98 27.48
N MET A 666 26.98 -11.18 27.72
CA MET A 666 27.74 -12.44 27.71
C MET A 666 27.24 -13.35 26.58
N GLN A 667 28.11 -14.17 26.01
CA GLN A 667 27.75 -15.06 24.90
C GLN A 667 28.59 -16.33 24.83
N PHE A 668 27.98 -17.42 24.33
CA PHE A 668 28.67 -18.65 23.96
C PHE A 668 28.00 -19.33 22.76
N ARG A 669 28.67 -20.34 22.21
CA ARG A 669 28.23 -21.10 21.04
C ARG A 669 27.78 -22.50 21.44
N VAL A 670 26.68 -22.97 20.86
CA VAL A 670 26.13 -24.32 21.02
C VAL A 670 26.21 -25.03 19.66
N PRO A 671 26.68 -26.29 19.58
CA PRO A 671 26.71 -27.03 18.33
C PRO A 671 25.33 -27.13 17.65
N GLY A 672 25.29 -27.09 16.31
CA GLY A 672 24.03 -27.04 15.54
C GLY A 672 23.16 -28.30 15.63
N ASP A 673 23.69 -29.41 16.16
CA ASP A 673 22.98 -30.66 16.46
C ASP A 673 22.27 -30.67 17.83
N GLN A 674 22.43 -29.62 18.63
CA GLN A 674 21.82 -29.48 19.97
C GLN A 674 20.82 -28.33 20.00
N THR A 675 19.60 -28.62 20.45
CA THR A 675 18.50 -27.65 20.60
C THR A 675 18.20 -27.29 22.06
N SER A 676 19.16 -27.52 22.96
CA SER A 676 19.05 -27.19 24.38
C SER A 676 20.43 -26.91 24.99
N THR A 677 20.49 -26.09 26.04
CA THR A 677 21.74 -25.81 26.76
C THR A 677 21.50 -25.29 28.19
N THR A 678 22.56 -25.23 28.99
CA THR A 678 22.55 -24.65 30.35
C THR A 678 23.44 -23.41 30.38
N ILE A 679 22.87 -22.24 30.66
CA ILE A 679 23.66 -21.07 31.08
C ILE A 679 24.08 -21.28 32.54
N ARG A 680 25.30 -20.87 32.88
CA ARG A 680 25.93 -21.04 34.20
C ARG A 680 26.59 -19.74 34.65
N GLU A 681 27.02 -19.69 35.90
CA GLU A 681 27.76 -18.56 36.50
C GLU A 681 26.91 -17.27 36.46
N LEU A 682 25.59 -17.42 36.70
CA LEU A 682 24.63 -16.32 36.82
C LEU A 682 24.59 -15.77 38.25
N GLU A 683 24.17 -14.51 38.39
CA GLU A 683 24.01 -13.85 39.68
C GLU A 683 22.65 -14.21 40.33
N PRO A 684 22.58 -14.55 41.62
CA PRO A 684 21.31 -14.90 42.28
C PRO A 684 20.34 -13.73 42.48
N GLY A 685 19.06 -13.96 42.19
CA GLY A 685 18.00 -12.95 42.24
C GLY A 685 18.20 -11.83 41.23
N VAL A 686 18.62 -12.14 40.00
CA VAL A 686 18.84 -11.19 38.90
C VAL A 686 18.09 -11.66 37.67
N GLU A 687 17.45 -10.72 36.97
CA GLU A 687 16.78 -10.99 35.71
C GLU A 687 17.76 -10.87 34.53
N TYR A 688 17.68 -11.82 33.61
CA TYR A 688 18.46 -11.90 32.39
C TYR A 688 17.55 -11.89 31.16
N PHE A 689 17.93 -11.07 30.17
CA PHE A 689 17.37 -11.12 28.82
C PHE A 689 18.24 -12.01 27.93
N ILE A 690 17.65 -13.10 27.44
CA ILE A 690 18.30 -14.17 26.68
C ILE A 690 17.85 -14.08 25.22
N ARG A 691 18.80 -14.24 24.28
CA ARG A 691 18.61 -14.26 22.83
C ARG A 691 19.38 -15.44 22.22
N VAL A 692 18.69 -16.32 21.51
CA VAL A 692 19.28 -17.45 20.79
C VAL A 692 19.16 -17.20 19.29
N PHE A 693 20.29 -17.26 18.58
CA PHE A 693 20.37 -17.04 17.13
C PHE A 693 20.92 -18.29 16.45
N ALA A 694 20.39 -18.68 15.29
CA ALA A 694 21.00 -19.66 14.41
C ALA A 694 22.16 -19.04 13.62
N ILE A 695 23.25 -19.79 13.45
CA ILE A 695 24.37 -19.44 12.57
C ILE A 695 24.49 -20.49 11.47
N LEU A 696 24.49 -20.05 10.22
CA LEU A 696 24.71 -20.87 9.02
C LEU A 696 25.63 -20.12 8.07
N GLU A 697 26.74 -20.75 7.66
CA GLU A 697 27.77 -20.14 6.78
C GLU A 697 28.31 -18.78 7.26
N ASN A 698 28.42 -18.58 8.58
CA ASN A 698 28.76 -17.30 9.23
C ASN A 698 27.70 -16.19 9.09
N LYS A 699 26.53 -16.43 8.47
CA LYS A 699 25.36 -15.57 8.60
C LYS A 699 24.60 -15.90 9.89
N LYS A 700 24.08 -14.87 10.55
CA LYS A 700 23.31 -14.92 11.80
C LYS A 700 21.82 -14.68 11.48
N SER A 701 20.93 -15.50 12.03
CA SER A 701 19.48 -15.31 11.92
C SER A 701 18.99 -14.10 12.73
N ILE A 702 17.69 -13.80 12.67
CA ILE A 702 17.02 -13.05 13.76
C ILE A 702 16.96 -13.93 15.03
N PRO A 703 16.94 -13.36 16.25
CA PRO A 703 16.86 -14.14 17.47
C PRO A 703 15.44 -14.60 17.79
N VAL A 704 15.35 -15.71 18.52
CA VAL A 704 14.26 -15.93 19.49
C VAL A 704 14.75 -15.48 20.87
N SER A 705 13.86 -14.99 21.74
CA SER A 705 14.26 -14.38 23.01
C SER A 705 13.32 -14.70 24.18
N ALA A 706 13.86 -14.66 25.39
CA ALA A 706 13.15 -14.89 26.65
C ALA A 706 13.69 -13.98 27.77
N ARG A 707 12.90 -13.74 28.81
CA ARG A 707 13.32 -13.11 30.07
C ARG A 707 13.16 -14.12 31.21
N VAL A 708 14.09 -14.14 32.15
CA VAL A 708 14.10 -15.07 33.29
C VAL A 708 14.81 -14.45 34.48
N ALA A 709 14.27 -14.62 35.69
CA ALA A 709 14.94 -14.25 36.93
C ALA A 709 15.49 -15.50 37.63
N THR A 710 16.78 -15.47 37.98
CA THR A 710 17.41 -16.49 38.85
C THR A 710 16.79 -16.44 40.25
N TYR A 711 16.83 -17.56 40.97
CA TYR A 711 16.29 -17.62 42.32
C TYR A 711 17.22 -16.97 43.35
N LEU A 712 16.65 -16.58 44.49
CA LEU A 712 17.40 -16.17 45.68
C LEU A 712 17.88 -17.42 46.44
N PRO A 713 19.12 -17.47 46.95
CA PRO A 713 19.64 -18.65 47.63
C PRO A 713 19.01 -18.83 49.02
N ALA A 714 18.92 -20.08 49.47
CA ALA A 714 18.44 -20.39 50.82
C ALA A 714 19.48 -20.01 51.89
N PRO A 715 19.09 -19.36 52.99
CA PRO A 715 20.02 -18.94 54.04
C PRO A 715 20.50 -20.12 54.90
N GLY A 716 21.75 -20.05 55.37
CA GLY A 716 22.41 -21.14 56.11
C GLY A 716 22.49 -20.96 57.62
N GLY A 717 22.85 -22.04 58.33
CA GLY A 717 23.41 -21.96 59.68
C GLY A 717 22.49 -21.60 60.86
N LEU A 718 21.18 -21.41 60.65
CA LEU A 718 20.26 -20.99 61.70
C LEU A 718 20.34 -21.90 62.94
N LYS A 719 20.81 -21.33 64.07
CA LYS A 719 21.09 -22.02 65.33
C LYS A 719 20.61 -21.20 66.53
N PHE A 720 20.20 -21.89 67.60
CA PHE A 720 19.79 -21.24 68.85
C PHE A 720 21.00 -20.96 69.73
N LYS A 721 21.17 -19.70 70.12
CA LYS A 721 22.27 -19.19 70.95
C LYS A 721 21.86 -19.03 72.41
N SER A 722 20.62 -18.62 72.68
CA SER A 722 20.01 -18.77 74.00
C SER A 722 18.49 -18.93 73.91
N ILE A 723 17.92 -19.77 74.77
CA ILE A 723 16.47 -20.00 74.89
C ILE A 723 16.11 -19.82 76.36
N LYS A 724 15.16 -18.94 76.64
CA LYS A 724 14.67 -18.56 77.97
C LYS A 724 13.16 -18.73 78.07
N GLU A 725 12.58 -18.23 79.16
CA GLU A 725 11.17 -18.32 79.48
C GLU A 725 10.32 -17.41 78.56
N THR A 726 10.82 -16.22 78.22
CA THR A 726 10.09 -15.23 77.40
C THR A 726 10.92 -14.67 76.23
N SER A 727 12.02 -15.33 75.87
CA SER A 727 12.90 -14.88 74.78
C SER A 727 13.71 -16.01 74.15
N VAL A 728 13.98 -15.86 72.84
CA VAL A 728 14.81 -16.75 72.03
C VAL A 728 15.82 -15.89 71.28
N GLU A 729 17.09 -16.29 71.32
CA GLU A 729 18.21 -15.67 70.62
C GLU A 729 18.76 -16.67 69.59
N VAL A 730 18.81 -16.25 68.34
CA VAL A 730 19.27 -17.02 67.18
C VAL A 730 20.48 -16.35 66.52
N GLU A 731 21.23 -17.15 65.80
CA GLU A 731 22.38 -16.77 64.99
C GLU A 731 22.35 -17.60 63.69
N TRP A 732 22.88 -17.08 62.59
CA TRP A 732 22.90 -17.75 61.28
C TRP A 732 24.17 -17.39 60.49
N ASP A 733 24.40 -18.08 59.36
CA ASP A 733 25.61 -17.87 58.58
C ASP A 733 25.48 -16.66 57.63
N PRO A 734 26.55 -15.86 57.42
CA PRO A 734 26.54 -14.76 56.47
C PRO A 734 26.49 -15.29 55.02
N LEU A 735 25.78 -14.57 54.15
CA LEU A 735 25.72 -14.83 52.71
C LEU A 735 26.51 -13.75 51.95
N ASP A 736 27.39 -14.17 51.05
CA ASP A 736 28.25 -13.29 50.22
C ASP A 736 27.56 -12.86 48.92
N ILE A 737 26.29 -12.43 49.03
CA ILE A 737 25.46 -11.97 47.91
C ILE A 737 24.77 -10.64 48.22
N ALA A 738 24.36 -9.91 47.17
CA ALA A 738 23.68 -8.63 47.29
C ALA A 738 22.16 -8.79 47.52
N PHE A 739 21.70 -8.46 48.73
CA PHE A 739 20.29 -8.34 49.10
C PHE A 739 20.07 -7.17 50.09
N GLU A 740 18.82 -6.81 50.38
CA GLU A 740 18.49 -5.62 51.18
C GLU A 740 18.43 -5.93 52.67
N THR A 741 17.59 -6.89 53.05
CA THR A 741 17.32 -7.24 54.45
C THR A 741 17.20 -8.74 54.64
N TRP A 742 17.52 -9.18 55.85
CA TRP A 742 17.00 -10.43 56.37
C TRP A 742 15.59 -10.21 56.90
N GLU A 743 14.73 -11.21 56.77
CA GLU A 743 13.45 -11.25 57.46
C GLU A 743 13.41 -12.49 58.34
N ILE A 744 13.20 -12.28 59.64
CA ILE A 744 12.99 -13.36 60.60
C ILE A 744 11.57 -13.31 61.16
N ILE A 745 10.88 -14.45 61.14
CA ILE A 745 9.51 -14.60 61.63
C ILE A 745 9.50 -15.62 62.78
N PHE A 746 8.79 -15.29 63.86
CA PHE A 746 8.47 -16.21 64.96
C PHE A 746 6.96 -16.49 64.94
N ARG A 747 6.57 -17.71 64.55
CA ARG A 747 5.18 -18.20 64.53
C ARG A 747 4.92 -19.06 65.77
N ASN A 748 3.80 -18.84 66.47
CA ASN A 748 3.38 -19.68 67.59
C ASN A 748 2.74 -20.97 67.05
N MET A 749 3.29 -22.14 67.40
CA MET A 749 2.74 -23.43 66.94
C MET A 749 1.52 -23.86 67.76
N ASN A 750 1.33 -23.31 68.97
CA ASN A 750 0.28 -23.70 69.89
C ASN A 750 -0.99 -22.81 69.79
N LYS A 751 -1.00 -21.81 68.91
CA LYS A 751 -2.12 -20.88 68.67
C LYS A 751 -2.07 -20.35 67.23
N GLU A 752 -3.04 -20.74 66.42
CA GLU A 752 -3.12 -20.28 65.03
C GLU A 752 -3.62 -18.83 64.90
N ASP A 753 -4.36 -18.33 65.91
CA ASP A 753 -4.89 -16.96 65.96
C ASP A 753 -3.90 -15.90 66.51
N GLU A 754 -2.74 -16.29 67.05
CA GLU A 754 -1.71 -15.32 67.49
C GLU A 754 -0.76 -15.00 66.35
N GLY A 755 -0.96 -13.82 65.75
CA GLY A 755 -0.27 -13.36 64.54
C GLY A 755 1.27 -13.40 64.62
N GLU A 756 1.89 -13.70 63.48
CA GLU A 756 3.32 -13.96 63.36
C GLU A 756 4.18 -12.72 63.70
N ILE A 757 5.24 -12.92 64.51
CA ILE A 757 6.14 -11.83 64.89
C ILE A 757 7.26 -11.72 63.86
N THR A 758 7.04 -10.90 62.84
CA THR A 758 7.99 -10.61 61.77
C THR A 758 8.95 -9.48 62.14
N LYS A 759 10.24 -9.64 61.82
CA LYS A 759 11.26 -8.61 61.98
C LYS A 759 12.23 -8.57 60.79
N SER A 760 12.25 -7.42 60.10
CA SER A 760 13.29 -7.10 59.13
C SER A 760 14.57 -6.58 59.81
N LEU A 761 15.73 -7.02 59.33
CA LEU A 761 17.07 -6.73 59.85
C LEU A 761 18.01 -6.38 58.67
N ARG A 762 18.94 -5.45 58.85
CA ARG A 762 19.83 -5.00 57.76
C ARG A 762 21.15 -5.77 57.76
N ARG A 763 21.75 -5.97 56.60
CA ARG A 763 23.15 -6.44 56.54
C ARG A 763 24.06 -5.44 57.29
N PRO A 764 25.06 -5.91 58.07
CA PRO A 764 25.58 -7.28 58.16
C PRO A 764 25.07 -8.07 59.41
N GLU A 765 23.86 -7.80 59.93
CA GLU A 765 23.37 -8.51 61.12
C GLU A 765 23.18 -10.01 60.86
N THR A 766 23.77 -10.87 61.69
CA THR A 766 23.68 -12.35 61.62
C THR A 766 23.16 -13.00 62.91
N SER A 767 22.61 -12.22 63.83
CA SER A 767 21.98 -12.72 65.05
C SER A 767 20.88 -11.79 65.54
N TYR A 768 19.83 -12.35 66.14
CA TYR A 768 18.69 -11.60 66.65
C TYR A 768 18.12 -12.25 67.92
N ARG A 769 17.52 -11.42 68.80
CA ARG A 769 16.86 -11.88 70.03
C ARG A 769 15.44 -11.35 70.12
N GLN A 770 14.48 -12.24 69.91
CA GLN A 770 13.07 -11.95 70.16
C GLN A 770 12.77 -12.00 71.66
N THR A 771 11.91 -11.09 72.13
CA THR A 771 11.48 -10.96 73.52
C THR A 771 9.97 -10.80 73.61
N GLY A 772 9.37 -11.18 74.73
CA GLY A 772 7.91 -11.15 74.90
C GLY A 772 7.20 -12.39 74.36
N LEU A 773 7.95 -13.47 74.12
CA LEU A 773 7.37 -14.78 73.81
C LEU A 773 6.68 -15.36 75.06
N ALA A 774 5.67 -16.21 74.87
CA ALA A 774 4.98 -16.87 75.96
C ALA A 774 5.81 -18.06 76.50
N PRO A 775 5.86 -18.30 77.83
CA PRO A 775 6.56 -19.44 78.43
C PRO A 775 5.92 -20.80 78.12
N GLY A 776 6.75 -21.84 77.98
CA GLY A 776 6.32 -23.22 77.75
C GLY A 776 5.61 -23.45 76.40
N GLN A 777 5.85 -22.60 75.40
CA GLN A 777 5.20 -22.68 74.08
C GLN A 777 6.20 -22.97 72.97
N GLU A 778 5.74 -23.69 71.95
CA GLU A 778 6.53 -24.04 70.77
C GLU A 778 6.42 -22.95 69.71
N TYR A 779 7.56 -22.54 69.16
CA TYR A 779 7.68 -21.52 68.12
C TYR A 779 8.46 -22.07 66.93
N GLU A 780 7.94 -21.84 65.73
CA GLU A 780 8.70 -21.97 64.49
C GLU A 780 9.38 -20.63 64.19
N ILE A 781 10.70 -20.68 64.00
CA ILE A 781 11.50 -19.57 63.52
C ILE A 781 11.78 -19.80 62.04
N SER A 782 11.36 -18.86 61.18
CA SER A 782 11.65 -18.85 59.75
C SER A 782 12.57 -17.68 59.41
N LEU A 783 13.70 -17.93 58.77
CA LEU A 783 14.66 -16.93 58.30
C LEU A 783 14.68 -16.88 56.77
N HIS A 784 14.52 -15.69 56.20
CA HIS A 784 14.51 -15.41 54.76
C HIS A 784 15.44 -14.25 54.42
N ILE A 785 15.79 -14.13 53.14
CA ILE A 785 16.39 -12.91 52.55
C ILE A 785 15.37 -12.18 51.68
N VAL A 786 15.48 -10.86 51.60
CA VAL A 786 14.62 -10.00 50.78
C VAL A 786 15.47 -9.11 49.86
N LYS A 787 15.13 -9.08 48.57
CA LYS A 787 15.77 -8.30 47.50
C LYS A 787 14.70 -7.87 46.49
N ASN A 788 14.64 -6.59 46.15
CA ASN A 788 13.63 -5.98 45.26
C ASN A 788 12.19 -6.35 45.66
N ASN A 789 11.87 -6.28 46.96
CA ASN A 789 10.63 -6.80 47.58
C ASN A 789 10.34 -8.31 47.40
N THR A 790 11.14 -9.07 46.64
CA THR A 790 10.99 -10.53 46.55
C THR A 790 11.60 -11.22 47.76
N ARG A 791 10.88 -12.22 48.29
CA ARG A 791 11.25 -12.99 49.49
C ARG A 791 11.82 -14.34 49.06
N GLY A 792 13.08 -14.59 49.41
CA GLY A 792 13.78 -15.84 49.10
C GLY A 792 13.25 -17.05 49.90
N PRO A 793 13.69 -18.27 49.53
CA PRO A 793 13.36 -19.50 50.24
C PRO A 793 13.81 -19.43 51.71
N GLY A 794 12.98 -19.97 52.61
CA GLY A 794 13.16 -19.83 54.06
C GLY A 794 13.86 -21.01 54.72
N LEU A 795 14.83 -20.73 55.60
CA LEU A 795 15.35 -21.73 56.55
C LEU A 795 14.50 -21.72 57.83
N LYS A 796 13.86 -22.86 58.11
CA LYS A 796 12.96 -23.05 59.26
C LYS A 796 13.61 -23.83 60.40
N ARG A 797 13.29 -23.48 61.65
CA ARG A 797 13.75 -24.19 62.86
C ARG A 797 12.78 -24.00 64.03
N VAL A 798 12.40 -25.10 64.68
CA VAL A 798 11.43 -25.09 65.79
C VAL A 798 12.15 -25.12 67.15
N THR A 799 11.60 -24.44 68.16
CA THR A 799 12.01 -24.56 69.57
C THR A 799 10.88 -24.26 70.55
N THR A 800 10.88 -24.91 71.71
CA THR A 800 10.04 -24.54 72.85
C THR A 800 10.71 -23.47 73.70
N THR A 801 9.97 -22.48 74.19
CA THR A 801 10.40 -21.59 75.29
C THR A 801 10.40 -22.36 76.61
N ARG A 802 11.18 -21.88 77.60
CA ARG A 802 11.17 -22.50 78.94
C ARG A 802 9.86 -22.20 79.67
N GLU A 803 9.42 -23.12 80.52
CA GLU A 803 8.33 -22.84 81.46
C GLU A 803 8.76 -21.83 82.52
N LEU A 804 7.82 -21.01 83.02
CA LEU A 804 8.05 -20.22 84.22
C LEU A 804 8.17 -21.15 85.43
N CYS A 805 9.37 -21.30 85.96
CA CYS A 805 9.61 -22.15 87.12
C CYS A 805 9.00 -21.48 88.38
N SER A 806 7.83 -21.98 88.80
CA SER A 806 6.98 -21.44 89.88
C SER A 806 7.54 -21.60 91.30
N PHE A 807 8.74 -21.06 91.55
CA PHE A 807 9.45 -21.08 92.83
C PHE A 807 8.84 -20.19 93.94
N LEU A 808 7.53 -19.89 93.86
CA LEU A 808 6.82 -19.01 94.79
C LEU A 808 5.60 -19.66 95.49
N THR A 809 5.46 -20.98 95.41
CA THR A 809 4.39 -21.72 96.11
C THR A 809 4.89 -22.87 97.02
N ILE A 810 6.19 -22.95 97.30
CA ILE A 810 6.78 -23.93 98.25
C ILE A 810 7.53 -23.23 99.40
N SER A 811 6.99 -22.11 99.88
CA SER A 811 7.46 -21.41 101.09
C SER A 811 6.36 -21.16 102.12
N TYR A 812 5.08 -21.16 101.73
CA TYR A 812 3.96 -20.92 102.65
C TYR A 812 3.50 -22.16 103.43
N GLU A 813 3.43 -23.35 102.82
CA GLU A 813 3.02 -24.56 103.55
C GLU A 813 4.09 -25.05 104.54
N LEU A 814 5.38 -24.92 104.20
CA LEU A 814 6.47 -25.33 105.11
C LEU A 814 6.56 -24.44 106.37
N PHE A 815 6.05 -23.20 106.32
CA PHE A 815 6.08 -22.28 107.47
C PHE A 815 4.95 -22.50 108.47
N LEU A 816 3.93 -23.30 108.13
CA LEU A 816 2.78 -23.61 108.99
C LEU A 816 2.95 -24.89 109.83
N LEU A 817 4.10 -25.58 109.72
CA LEU A 817 4.41 -26.81 110.46
C LEU A 817 5.50 -26.65 111.55
N LEU A 818 6.06 -25.45 111.74
CA LEU A 818 7.19 -25.20 112.65
C LEU A 818 7.07 -23.88 113.46
N ILE A 819 5.92 -23.64 114.09
CA ILE A 819 5.80 -22.70 115.23
C ILE A 819 5.06 -23.47 116.37
N PRO A 820 5.49 -23.35 117.65
CA PRO A 820 5.23 -24.38 118.68
C PRO A 820 3.91 -24.26 119.44
#